data_AF-A0A8H6DH82-F1
#
_entry.id   AF-A0A8H6DH82-F1
#
_cell.length_a   1.000
_cell.length_b   1.000
_cell.length_c   1.000
_cell.angle_alpha   90.00
_cell.angle_beta   90.00
_cell.angle_gamma   90.00
#
_symmetry.space_group_name_H-M   'P 1'
#
loop_
_entity.id
_entity.type
_entity.pdbx_description
1 polymer ?
#
loop_
_entity_poly.entity_id
_entity_poly.type
_entity_poly.pdbx_seq_one_letter_code
_entity_poly.pdbx_strand_id
1 'polypeptide(L)'
;MSRNIDDYFKKHLGLSPDDAERLHKDYSRQYGQAIEGLVRHHQIDALEYNAKVDDAVPLDDLIKPNAQLRQFLEDIDTSKVPFVCKPHKEMFDKAMREAGISDVSRCYFIDDSHKNCVGAKDAGWTAIHFVEEGLPVPDTPASQHHVRHLEELRSLYPEFFRPKFCTLCGTHIIQTSAEKWAREFRAIWIQGNNLDDVKVSGVAARDWNDRNDISSIVPVNPMARYDDREVDDDGFPIEDDDEHEPDVEISIVNIVHPNPPLEWRWGFLFHDVCWCLLNFGGKVDLGDLFRLCASTPIGPDVLLNFGHDYGGVAAQDYEGSIEVLVSLFRKAEKMGEMLRANPFEIPALKKAINFSAHMQQDAFQSILDRSTLSADKDVFNYLPPEILEKIVTFLPSPDVHSLRLASRVFATLSLPERFWVSRFTEGHEFDCLPEVFATPPTSWRALFLSLHIWASDNMGMSNRKRVWPLVKDFHETLGQLKDVDCLGNIINTTFEPEALKSMPKRESLITAERYISEPATHFMGGSRVLRARSAEFPQKLKIMLMSVSFVDTPDGEYISGLMFVGADGVFESLGYTHKSQMEHITLPEDQCVKGFEVALDVCGFRAIAAITEDGTTSSWAGDPADYPRRRLTDVQGISLIVAQFDALKLVSLSRDRMTKNLDARDNLLWHPEIPSPELFLDGVLPLDEKRSSNVPITTVFFGENDGRYIRQINSIETHIYDWCHVDRLSFEFMDDSIQRCLGDVEYDTEHSDRAPIRFPDHGSSMGHMEIDGGSGEEIESFEVQFDKGIIIGLKFTLNTNRTELLSNYDDPFDLPWTKVTPRGKRIIGMFSQGAENHWGSAQKWCWHKFLTGVLIKISPIVLPILFNLGQNMDSPNRVLVTGGSGFLGGHVVRQLLNDAETTVTIVSRHPKMPADVADESRVSLHATDLTIPSQIDQVFEKFRPHAVIHTASPSYVDTPANLIKANIDGTKALLKAASASADTRAFVFTSSDSAVVPTQDPLSEEDSVLYDETNAPNAYAINIWRIRHNFVRQLVQSIRRKEHNMQVGNDTKAFEFLYVKKAAEAHILAMRALMDSEKREMAGGQAFFISDGRPHKFFDFSRKLYAAAGYPVALEEVTKIPFFVMQAMASTAEWVYWIMTLGYIKPDQDEVVRKTMEWAIEAL
;
A
#
# COMPACT_ATOMS: atom_id res chain seq x y z
N MET A 1 -32.43 -30.32 -25.48
CA MET A 1 -31.07 -30.29 -24.90
C MET A 1 -30.46 -31.70 -24.85
N SER A 2 -29.65 -32.10 -23.85
CA SER A 2 -28.57 -33.11 -23.99
C SER A 2 -28.82 -34.27 -24.95
N ARG A 3 -29.86 -35.09 -24.78
CA ARG A 3 -30.10 -36.22 -25.71
C ARG A 3 -30.27 -35.80 -27.17
N ASN A 4 -30.85 -34.63 -27.44
CA ASN A 4 -30.95 -34.08 -28.79
C ASN A 4 -29.57 -33.67 -29.32
N ILE A 5 -28.68 -33.15 -28.46
CA ILE A 5 -27.27 -32.88 -28.81
C ILE A 5 -26.59 -34.19 -29.19
N ASP A 6 -26.64 -35.17 -28.29
CA ASP A 6 -25.99 -36.47 -28.49
C ASP A 6 -26.51 -37.18 -29.75
N ASP A 7 -27.83 -37.16 -29.99
CA ASP A 7 -28.44 -37.75 -31.19
C ASP A 7 -28.18 -36.95 -32.47
N TYR A 8 -27.95 -35.63 -32.37
CA TYR A 8 -27.47 -34.81 -33.49
C TYR A 8 -26.03 -35.20 -33.86
N PHE A 9 -25.12 -35.27 -32.87
CA PHE A 9 -23.74 -35.76 -33.09
C PHE A 9 -23.74 -37.18 -33.70
N LYS A 10 -24.57 -38.11 -33.21
CA LYS A 10 -24.70 -39.47 -33.79
C LYS A 10 -25.15 -39.44 -35.26
N LYS A 11 -26.19 -38.66 -35.59
CA LYS A 11 -26.80 -38.68 -36.93
C LYS A 11 -26.02 -37.89 -37.97
N HIS A 12 -25.56 -36.69 -37.62
CA HIS A 12 -24.91 -35.77 -38.57
C HIS A 12 -23.41 -36.07 -38.75
N LEU A 13 -22.72 -36.56 -37.71
CA LEU A 13 -21.33 -37.00 -37.81
C LEU A 13 -21.16 -38.51 -38.00
N GLY A 14 -22.26 -39.28 -38.02
CA GLY A 14 -22.23 -40.73 -38.17
C GLY A 14 -21.59 -41.50 -37.00
N LEU A 15 -21.52 -40.86 -35.82
CA LEU A 15 -20.79 -41.37 -34.66
C LEU A 15 -21.55 -42.45 -33.89
N SER A 16 -20.80 -43.30 -33.19
CA SER A 16 -21.36 -44.24 -32.22
C SER A 16 -21.99 -43.47 -31.04
N PRO A 17 -22.92 -44.08 -30.27
CA PRO A 17 -23.56 -43.38 -29.17
C PRO A 17 -22.60 -42.81 -28.12
N ASP A 18 -21.57 -43.58 -27.78
CA ASP A 18 -20.60 -43.25 -26.75
C ASP A 18 -19.57 -42.23 -27.26
N ASP A 19 -19.17 -42.32 -28.54
CA ASP A 19 -18.29 -41.34 -29.17
C ASP A 19 -18.98 -39.99 -29.39
N ALA A 20 -20.28 -39.98 -29.67
CA ALA A 20 -21.07 -38.77 -29.79
C ALA A 20 -21.23 -38.05 -28.44
N GLU A 21 -21.55 -38.78 -27.36
CA GLU A 21 -21.63 -38.21 -26.01
C GLU A 21 -20.26 -37.72 -25.53
N ARG A 22 -19.19 -38.47 -25.82
CA ARG A 22 -17.81 -38.04 -25.51
C ARG A 22 -17.44 -36.77 -26.29
N LEU A 23 -17.62 -36.75 -27.61
CA LEU A 23 -17.26 -35.60 -28.44
C LEU A 23 -18.12 -34.35 -28.13
N HIS A 24 -19.40 -34.52 -27.80
CA HIS A 24 -20.23 -33.45 -27.25
C HIS A 24 -19.61 -32.88 -25.97
N LYS A 25 -19.33 -33.73 -24.97
CA LYS A 25 -18.73 -33.28 -23.71
C LYS A 25 -17.38 -32.62 -23.92
N ASP A 26 -16.51 -33.20 -24.75
CA ASP A 26 -15.19 -32.66 -25.06
C ASP A 26 -15.31 -31.28 -25.73
N TYR A 27 -16.21 -31.11 -26.71
CA TYR A 27 -16.41 -29.83 -27.38
C TYR A 27 -17.06 -28.77 -26.47
N SER A 28 -18.04 -29.15 -25.65
CA SER A 28 -18.59 -28.26 -24.62
C SER A 28 -17.52 -27.83 -23.60
N ARG A 29 -16.63 -28.74 -23.21
CA ARG A 29 -15.59 -28.48 -22.20
C ARG A 29 -14.41 -27.68 -22.76
N GLN A 30 -14.06 -27.89 -24.03
CA GLN A 30 -12.92 -27.27 -24.69
C GLN A 30 -13.26 -25.91 -25.36
N TYR A 31 -14.51 -25.71 -25.80
CA TYR A 31 -14.94 -24.50 -26.51
C TYR A 31 -16.11 -23.77 -25.82
N GLY A 32 -16.47 -24.16 -24.60
CA GLY A 32 -17.58 -23.58 -23.81
C GLY A 32 -18.97 -24.04 -24.24
N GLN A 33 -19.18 -24.35 -25.53
CA GLN A 33 -20.40 -24.97 -26.05
C GLN A 33 -20.09 -25.99 -27.15
N ALA A 34 -20.82 -27.12 -27.16
CA ALA A 34 -20.66 -28.19 -28.15
C ALA A 34 -20.72 -27.70 -29.60
N ILE A 35 -21.63 -26.75 -29.86
CA ILE A 35 -21.89 -26.16 -31.17
C ILE A 35 -20.67 -25.45 -31.74
N GLU A 36 -19.85 -24.81 -30.89
CA GLU A 36 -18.66 -24.09 -31.31
C GLU A 36 -17.59 -25.07 -31.82
N GLY A 37 -17.46 -26.23 -31.17
CA GLY A 37 -16.63 -27.33 -31.67
C GLY A 37 -17.17 -27.94 -32.97
N LEU A 38 -18.49 -28.06 -33.13
CA LEU A 38 -19.12 -28.53 -34.38
C LEU A 38 -18.91 -27.57 -35.56
N VAL A 39 -19.09 -26.26 -35.34
CA VAL A 39 -18.88 -25.23 -36.36
C VAL A 39 -17.42 -25.21 -36.79
N ARG A 40 -16.48 -25.18 -35.83
CA ARG A 40 -15.04 -25.08 -36.10
C ARG A 40 -14.47 -26.32 -36.78
N HIS A 41 -14.81 -27.53 -36.32
CA HIS A 41 -14.15 -28.76 -36.73
C HIS A 41 -14.94 -29.58 -37.76
N HIS A 42 -16.26 -29.38 -37.87
CA HIS A 42 -17.14 -30.13 -38.78
C HIS A 42 -17.95 -29.25 -39.73
N GLN A 43 -17.75 -27.93 -39.71
CA GLN A 43 -18.41 -26.95 -40.60
C GLN A 43 -19.95 -27.02 -40.57
N ILE A 44 -20.52 -27.38 -39.41
CA ILE A 44 -21.97 -27.46 -39.22
C ILE A 44 -22.56 -26.05 -39.06
N ASP A 45 -23.71 -25.79 -39.70
CA ASP A 45 -24.46 -24.54 -39.52
C ASP A 45 -25.09 -24.50 -38.12
N ALA A 46 -24.71 -23.47 -37.35
CA ALA A 46 -25.22 -23.24 -36.00
C ALA A 46 -26.76 -23.08 -35.96
N LEU A 47 -27.37 -22.51 -37.00
CA LEU A 47 -28.82 -22.34 -37.08
C LEU A 47 -29.55 -23.68 -37.33
N GLU A 48 -28.94 -24.60 -38.09
CA GLU A 48 -29.50 -25.95 -38.29
C GLU A 48 -29.41 -26.79 -37.01
N TYR A 49 -28.30 -26.64 -36.27
CA TYR A 49 -28.13 -27.28 -34.97
C TYR A 49 -29.19 -26.78 -33.97
N ASN A 50 -29.34 -25.46 -33.80
CA ASN A 50 -30.31 -24.87 -32.86
C ASN A 50 -31.74 -25.39 -33.12
N ALA A 51 -32.16 -25.37 -34.39
CA ALA A 51 -33.48 -25.82 -34.83
C ALA A 51 -33.78 -27.31 -34.56
N LYS A 52 -32.75 -28.15 -34.41
CA LYS A 52 -32.88 -29.61 -34.20
C LYS A 52 -32.55 -30.05 -32.77
N VAL A 53 -31.98 -29.17 -31.96
CA VAL A 53 -31.45 -29.51 -30.63
C VAL A 53 -32.19 -28.78 -29.52
N ASP A 54 -32.30 -27.46 -29.65
CA ASP A 54 -32.79 -26.55 -28.61
C ASP A 54 -34.24 -26.14 -28.88
N ASP A 55 -34.56 -25.71 -30.11
CA ASP A 55 -35.95 -25.44 -30.53
C ASP A 55 -36.78 -26.73 -30.66
N ALA A 56 -36.12 -27.90 -30.71
CA ALA A 56 -36.76 -29.21 -30.81
C ALA A 56 -37.26 -29.77 -29.45
N VAL A 57 -37.17 -29.00 -28.37
CA VAL A 57 -37.74 -29.39 -27.07
C VAL A 57 -39.24 -29.05 -27.04
N PRO A 58 -40.13 -30.00 -26.71
CA PRO A 58 -41.59 -29.78 -26.72
C PRO A 58 -42.03 -28.99 -25.47
N LEU A 59 -41.64 -27.72 -25.42
CA LEU A 59 -41.90 -26.83 -24.28
C LEU A 59 -43.40 -26.62 -24.02
N ASP A 60 -44.24 -26.65 -25.07
CA ASP A 60 -45.70 -26.52 -24.99
C ASP A 60 -46.37 -27.65 -24.17
N ASP A 61 -45.78 -28.85 -24.14
CA ASP A 61 -46.27 -29.99 -23.35
C ASP A 61 -45.72 -29.98 -21.91
N LEU A 62 -44.52 -29.40 -21.73
CA LEU A 62 -43.77 -29.39 -20.47
C LEU A 62 -44.10 -28.19 -19.57
N ILE A 63 -44.42 -27.03 -20.16
CA ILE A 63 -44.68 -25.77 -19.45
C ILE A 63 -46.16 -25.44 -19.56
N LYS A 64 -46.91 -25.72 -18.50
CA LYS A 64 -48.34 -25.35 -18.43
C LYS A 64 -48.52 -24.02 -17.69
N PRO A 65 -49.40 -23.12 -18.17
CA PRO A 65 -49.64 -21.84 -17.50
C PRO A 65 -50.08 -22.05 -16.05
N ASN A 66 -49.26 -21.58 -15.10
CA ASN A 66 -49.64 -21.58 -13.69
C ASN A 66 -50.62 -20.42 -13.45
N ALA A 67 -51.92 -20.72 -13.53
CA ALA A 67 -52.99 -19.74 -13.38
C ALA A 67 -52.96 -19.00 -12.02
N GLN A 68 -52.50 -19.66 -10.95
CA GLN A 68 -52.36 -19.00 -9.64
C GLN A 68 -51.19 -18.02 -9.62
N LEU A 69 -50.04 -18.37 -10.20
CA LEU A 69 -48.91 -17.45 -10.32
C LEU A 69 -49.23 -16.27 -11.24
N ARG A 70 -49.95 -16.53 -12.34
CA ARG A 70 -50.41 -15.48 -13.24
C ARG A 70 -51.38 -14.52 -12.55
N GLN A 71 -52.39 -15.05 -11.86
CA GLN A 71 -53.33 -14.24 -11.08
C GLN A 71 -52.58 -13.44 -9.99
N PHE A 72 -51.64 -14.06 -9.27
CA PHE A 72 -50.82 -13.38 -8.27
C PHE A 72 -50.05 -12.19 -8.86
N LEU A 73 -49.43 -12.33 -10.04
CA LEU A 73 -48.71 -11.25 -10.72
C LEU A 73 -49.64 -10.18 -11.28
N GLU A 74 -50.82 -10.55 -11.78
CA GLU A 74 -51.86 -9.62 -12.28
C GLU A 74 -52.57 -8.89 -11.11
N ASP A 75 -52.58 -9.48 -9.91
CA ASP A 75 -53.07 -8.90 -8.65
C ASP A 75 -52.02 -7.98 -7.95
N ILE A 76 -50.77 -7.90 -8.45
CA ILE A 76 -49.78 -6.95 -7.93
C ILE A 76 -50.21 -5.53 -8.28
N ASP A 77 -50.49 -4.74 -7.24
CA ASP A 77 -50.85 -3.33 -7.34
C ASP A 77 -49.63 -2.47 -7.73
N THR A 78 -49.37 -2.42 -9.03
CA THR A 78 -48.31 -1.63 -9.67
C THR A 78 -48.45 -0.11 -9.45
N SER A 79 -49.58 0.38 -8.93
CA SER A 79 -49.74 1.80 -8.57
C SER A 79 -48.95 2.20 -7.32
N LYS A 80 -48.52 1.23 -6.49
CA LYS A 80 -47.83 1.49 -5.22
C LYS A 80 -46.31 1.70 -5.35
N VAL A 81 -45.67 1.20 -6.40
CA VAL A 81 -44.24 1.41 -6.68
C VAL A 81 -44.05 1.57 -8.19
N PRO A 82 -43.99 2.81 -8.73
CA PRO A 82 -43.63 3.01 -10.13
C PRO A 82 -42.17 2.59 -10.34
N PHE A 83 -41.93 1.63 -11.23
CA PHE A 83 -40.57 1.26 -11.64
C PHE A 83 -39.97 2.39 -12.48
N VAL A 84 -38.86 2.94 -11.99
CA VAL A 84 -38.17 4.08 -12.57
C VAL A 84 -36.72 3.66 -12.85
N CYS A 85 -36.38 3.41 -14.11
CA CYS A 85 -35.11 2.82 -14.54
C CYS A 85 -34.53 3.50 -15.79
N LYS A 86 -33.23 3.30 -16.07
CA LYS A 86 -32.61 3.69 -17.35
C LYS A 86 -33.34 3.00 -18.52
N PRO A 87 -33.57 3.66 -19.67
CA PRO A 87 -33.17 5.02 -20.04
C PRO A 87 -34.27 6.08 -19.81
N HIS A 88 -35.28 5.81 -18.97
CA HIS A 88 -36.42 6.71 -18.79
C HIS A 88 -36.03 8.02 -18.09
N LYS A 89 -36.55 9.15 -18.57
CA LYS A 89 -36.24 10.49 -18.05
C LYS A 89 -36.53 10.61 -16.56
N GLU A 90 -37.60 9.98 -16.10
CA GLU A 90 -38.04 9.93 -14.71
C GLU A 90 -36.95 9.40 -13.76
N MET A 91 -36.02 8.57 -14.27
CA MET A 91 -34.89 8.04 -13.50
C MET A 91 -33.79 9.09 -13.30
N PHE A 92 -33.44 9.83 -14.36
CA PHE A 92 -32.52 10.95 -14.26
C PHE A 92 -33.10 12.07 -13.39
N ASP A 93 -34.40 12.38 -13.54
CA ASP A 93 -35.13 13.35 -12.72
C ASP A 93 -35.27 12.90 -11.26
N LYS A 94 -35.36 11.60 -10.99
CA LYS A 94 -35.32 11.04 -9.62
C LYS A 94 -33.92 11.16 -9.03
N ALA A 95 -32.88 10.78 -9.79
CA ALA A 95 -31.49 10.86 -9.35
C ALA A 95 -31.07 12.30 -9.01
N MET A 96 -31.42 13.29 -9.85
CA MET A 96 -31.18 14.70 -9.56
C MET A 96 -31.88 15.17 -8.28
N ARG A 97 -33.16 14.82 -8.08
CA ARG A 97 -33.92 15.18 -6.89
C ARG A 97 -33.37 14.55 -5.61
N GLU A 98 -32.94 13.29 -5.65
CA GLU A 98 -32.37 12.59 -4.51
C GLU A 98 -30.94 13.06 -4.18
N ALA A 99 -30.17 13.47 -5.19
CA ALA A 99 -28.87 14.12 -5.02
C ALA A 99 -28.98 15.61 -4.60
N GLY A 100 -30.18 16.20 -4.62
CA GLY A 100 -30.40 17.63 -4.33
C GLY A 100 -29.91 18.58 -5.42
N ILE A 101 -29.71 18.10 -6.66
CA ILE A 101 -29.17 18.86 -7.79
C ILE A 101 -30.34 19.45 -8.60
N SER A 102 -30.33 20.77 -8.82
CA SER A 102 -31.32 21.49 -9.63
C SER A 102 -30.83 21.91 -11.01
N ASP A 103 -29.52 21.88 -11.25
CA ASP A 103 -28.87 22.27 -12.50
C ASP A 103 -28.32 21.02 -13.21
N VAL A 104 -28.85 20.74 -14.41
CA VAL A 104 -28.54 19.53 -15.17
C VAL A 104 -27.17 19.58 -15.85
N SER A 105 -26.61 20.78 -16.07
CA SER A 105 -25.30 20.95 -16.71
C SER A 105 -24.13 20.35 -15.90
N ARG A 106 -24.39 20.01 -14.64
CA ARG A 106 -23.44 19.45 -13.68
C ARG A 106 -23.55 17.94 -13.52
N CYS A 107 -24.46 17.30 -14.24
CA CYS A 107 -24.69 15.87 -14.14
C CYS A 107 -23.94 15.14 -15.25
N TYR A 108 -22.91 14.38 -14.88
CA TYR A 108 -22.09 13.59 -15.79
C TYR A 108 -22.51 12.12 -15.75
N PHE A 109 -22.56 11.46 -16.92
CA PHE A 109 -23.04 10.09 -17.06
C PHE A 109 -22.09 9.26 -17.94
N ILE A 110 -21.50 8.21 -17.37
CA ILE A 110 -20.64 7.27 -18.09
C ILE A 110 -21.33 5.90 -18.05
N ASP A 111 -21.51 5.28 -19.22
CA ASP A 111 -22.21 4.00 -19.37
C ASP A 111 -21.72 3.32 -20.66
N ASP A 112 -21.71 1.98 -20.68
CA ASP A 112 -21.38 1.14 -21.84
C ASP A 112 -22.59 0.96 -22.77
N SER A 113 -23.82 1.10 -22.24
CA SER A 113 -25.04 1.03 -23.03
C SER A 113 -25.34 2.33 -23.77
N HIS A 114 -25.27 2.25 -25.10
CA HIS A 114 -25.69 3.31 -26.02
C HIS A 114 -27.06 3.91 -25.65
N LYS A 115 -28.06 3.06 -25.32
CA LYS A 115 -29.43 3.52 -25.00
C LYS A 115 -29.48 4.31 -23.69
N ASN A 116 -28.65 3.95 -22.71
CA ASN A 116 -28.56 4.68 -21.44
C ASN A 116 -27.90 6.05 -21.64
N CYS A 117 -26.82 6.11 -22.43
CA CYS A 117 -26.16 7.36 -22.79
C CYS A 117 -27.07 8.32 -23.57
N VAL A 118 -27.86 7.81 -24.52
CA VAL A 118 -28.89 8.60 -25.23
C VAL A 118 -29.95 9.10 -24.24
N GLY A 119 -30.48 8.24 -23.37
CA GLY A 119 -31.47 8.66 -22.36
C GLY A 119 -30.95 9.73 -21.39
N ALA A 120 -29.66 9.66 -21.01
CA ALA A 120 -29.01 10.67 -20.17
C ALA A 120 -28.88 12.01 -20.91
N LYS A 121 -28.41 11.97 -22.17
CA LYS A 121 -28.30 13.13 -23.05
C LYS A 121 -29.66 13.80 -23.29
N ASP A 122 -30.70 13.01 -23.55
CA ASP A 122 -32.08 13.50 -23.76
C ASP A 122 -32.70 14.06 -22.46
N ALA A 123 -32.24 13.58 -21.29
CA ALA A 123 -32.55 14.17 -19.99
C ALA A 123 -31.73 15.45 -19.69
N GLY A 124 -30.76 15.81 -20.55
CA GLY A 124 -29.92 17.01 -20.45
C GLY A 124 -28.57 16.81 -19.75
N TRP A 125 -28.22 15.57 -19.35
CA TRP A 125 -26.94 15.27 -18.70
C TRP A 125 -25.80 15.22 -19.72
N THR A 126 -24.59 15.58 -19.30
CA THR A 126 -23.37 15.39 -20.09
C THR A 126 -23.00 13.90 -20.09
N ALA A 127 -23.10 13.24 -21.24
CA ALA A 127 -22.95 11.79 -21.33
C ALA A 127 -21.67 11.39 -22.09
N ILE A 128 -21.03 10.31 -21.64
CA ILE A 128 -19.87 9.69 -22.27
C ILE A 128 -20.17 8.22 -22.50
N HIS A 129 -20.07 7.78 -23.76
CA HIS A 129 -20.19 6.36 -24.09
C HIS A 129 -18.82 5.71 -23.96
N PHE A 130 -18.70 4.75 -23.05
CA PHE A 130 -17.53 3.87 -22.96
C PHE A 130 -17.67 2.78 -24.03
N VAL A 131 -16.69 2.66 -24.94
CA VAL A 131 -16.69 1.67 -26.03
C VAL A 131 -15.50 0.74 -25.83
N GLU A 132 -15.78 -0.51 -25.46
CA GLU A 132 -14.75 -1.51 -25.16
C GLU A 132 -13.74 -1.72 -26.32
N GLU A 133 -12.50 -2.01 -25.94
CA GLU A 133 -11.43 -2.24 -26.90
C GLU A 133 -11.71 -3.49 -27.76
N GLY A 134 -11.46 -3.38 -29.07
CA GLY A 134 -11.83 -4.41 -30.05
C GLY A 134 -13.25 -4.30 -30.63
N LEU A 135 -14.17 -3.53 -30.01
CA LEU A 135 -15.49 -3.26 -30.61
C LEU A 135 -15.43 -2.13 -31.67
N PRO A 136 -16.25 -2.21 -32.73
CA PRO A 136 -16.42 -1.12 -33.68
C PRO A 136 -17.14 0.05 -33.00
N VAL A 137 -16.68 1.29 -33.27
CA VAL A 137 -17.35 2.50 -32.78
C VAL A 137 -18.73 2.62 -33.46
N PRO A 138 -19.82 2.91 -32.72
CA PRO A 138 -21.14 3.05 -33.34
C PRO A 138 -21.18 4.20 -34.36
N ASP A 139 -21.74 3.95 -35.55
CA ASP A 139 -21.88 4.94 -36.64
C ASP A 139 -22.64 6.22 -36.22
N THR A 140 -23.49 6.11 -35.21
CA THR A 140 -24.19 7.24 -34.59
C THR A 140 -23.73 7.40 -33.14
N PRO A 141 -23.16 8.54 -32.73
CA PRO A 141 -22.67 8.72 -31.38
C PRO A 141 -23.80 8.86 -30.37
N ALA A 142 -23.78 8.02 -29.33
CA ALA A 142 -24.76 8.04 -28.23
C ALA A 142 -24.81 9.38 -27.47
N SER A 143 -23.70 10.13 -27.43
CA SER A 143 -23.54 11.32 -26.60
C SER A 143 -22.52 12.31 -27.20
N GLN A 144 -22.03 13.29 -26.42
CA GLN A 144 -21.05 14.27 -26.90
C GLN A 144 -19.64 13.68 -27.11
N HIS A 145 -19.26 12.71 -26.27
CA HIS A 145 -17.91 12.14 -26.24
C HIS A 145 -17.96 10.61 -26.14
N HIS A 146 -17.03 9.96 -26.84
CA HIS A 146 -16.75 8.53 -26.74
C HIS A 146 -15.35 8.35 -26.19
N VAL A 147 -15.14 7.34 -25.34
CA VAL A 147 -13.81 6.95 -24.84
C VAL A 147 -13.65 5.43 -24.95
N ARG A 148 -12.42 4.99 -25.21
CA ARG A 148 -12.00 3.58 -25.15
C ARG A 148 -11.32 3.26 -23.81
N HIS A 149 -10.69 4.26 -23.20
CA HIS A 149 -10.06 4.15 -21.88
C HIS A 149 -10.54 5.27 -20.96
N LEU A 150 -10.77 4.96 -19.69
CA LEU A 150 -11.21 5.97 -18.70
C LEU A 150 -10.18 7.08 -18.45
N GLU A 151 -8.91 6.88 -18.84
CA GLU A 151 -7.89 7.93 -18.80
C GLU A 151 -8.20 9.10 -19.74
N GLU A 152 -8.92 8.87 -20.85
CA GLU A 152 -9.34 9.93 -21.78
C GLU A 152 -10.25 10.96 -21.09
N LEU A 153 -10.99 10.56 -20.05
CA LEU A 153 -11.79 11.47 -19.21
C LEU A 153 -10.94 12.58 -18.57
N ARG A 154 -9.63 12.37 -18.42
CA ARG A 154 -8.70 13.37 -17.87
C ARG A 154 -8.33 14.46 -18.86
N SER A 155 -8.46 14.19 -20.16
CA SER A 155 -8.36 15.22 -21.22
C SER A 155 -9.72 15.84 -21.55
N LEU A 156 -10.80 15.05 -21.45
CA LEU A 156 -12.16 15.54 -21.69
C LEU A 156 -12.71 16.39 -20.54
N TYR A 157 -12.32 16.09 -19.29
CA TYR A 157 -12.79 16.75 -18.07
C TYR A 157 -11.67 16.95 -17.00
N PRO A 158 -10.53 17.59 -17.32
CA PRO A 158 -9.45 17.86 -16.36
C PRO A 158 -9.87 18.73 -15.17
N GLU A 159 -11.04 19.38 -15.21
CA GLU A 159 -11.62 20.05 -14.05
C GLU A 159 -11.83 19.12 -12.84
N PHE A 160 -12.01 17.81 -13.06
CA PHE A 160 -12.04 16.81 -11.98
C PHE A 160 -10.66 16.53 -11.36
N PHE A 161 -9.58 16.93 -12.03
CA PHE A 161 -8.20 16.57 -11.72
C PHE A 161 -7.33 17.78 -11.32
N ARG A 162 -7.97 18.92 -11.00
CA ARG A 162 -7.30 20.15 -10.54
C ARG A 162 -6.56 19.94 -9.21
N PRO A 163 -5.36 20.55 -9.02
CA PRO A 163 -4.62 20.44 -7.77
C PRO A 163 -5.36 21.11 -6.60
N LYS A 164 -5.36 20.44 -5.44
CA LYS A 164 -6.09 20.84 -4.22
C LYS A 164 -5.20 21.16 -3.02
N PHE A 165 -3.89 20.97 -3.15
CA PHE A 165 -2.91 21.08 -2.07
C PHE A 165 -1.85 22.14 -2.38
N CYS A 166 -1.27 22.73 -1.33
CA CYS A 166 -0.12 23.60 -1.44
C CYS A 166 1.16 22.78 -1.70
N THR A 167 1.85 23.09 -2.81
CA THR A 167 3.11 22.50 -3.27
C THR A 167 4.22 22.52 -2.22
N LEU A 168 4.25 23.52 -1.32
CA LEU A 168 5.29 23.65 -0.31
C LEU A 168 5.00 22.87 0.98
N CYS A 169 3.76 22.86 1.47
CA CYS A 169 3.45 22.42 2.83
C CYS A 169 2.50 21.22 2.92
N GLY A 170 2.12 20.63 1.77
CA GLY A 170 1.24 19.45 1.64
C GLY A 170 -0.21 19.67 2.09
N THR A 171 -0.53 20.84 2.63
CA THR A 171 -1.83 21.13 3.24
C THR A 171 -2.86 21.50 2.19
N HIS A 172 -4.10 21.00 2.36
CA HIS A 172 -5.21 21.29 1.45
C HIS A 172 -5.53 22.79 1.40
N ILE A 173 -6.04 23.28 0.28
CA ILE A 173 -6.59 24.63 0.14
C ILE A 173 -8.09 24.51 0.45
N ILE A 174 -8.48 24.86 1.68
CA ILE A 174 -9.72 24.37 2.32
C ILE A 174 -10.84 25.39 2.14
N GLN A 175 -11.98 24.98 1.58
CA GLN A 175 -13.14 25.86 1.43
C GLN A 175 -13.80 26.27 2.77
N THR A 176 -13.89 25.33 3.72
CA THR A 176 -14.64 25.47 4.98
C THR A 176 -13.80 25.91 6.18
N SER A 177 -12.56 26.37 5.99
CA SER A 177 -11.71 26.81 7.09
C SER A 177 -12.20 28.12 7.71
N ALA A 178 -12.31 28.19 9.03
CA ALA A 178 -12.50 29.46 9.73
C ALA A 178 -11.30 30.41 9.53
N GLU A 179 -10.10 29.85 9.40
CA GLU A 179 -8.85 30.58 9.20
C GLU A 179 -8.78 31.17 7.78
N LYS A 180 -8.43 32.46 7.66
CA LYS A 180 -8.34 33.16 6.36
C LYS A 180 -7.20 32.59 5.49
N TRP A 181 -6.00 32.46 6.06
CA TRP A 181 -4.79 32.02 5.34
C TRP A 181 -4.93 30.68 4.60
N ALA A 182 -5.68 29.73 5.15
CA ALA A 182 -5.82 28.37 4.60
C ALA A 182 -6.75 28.32 3.37
N ARG A 183 -7.49 29.41 3.12
CA ARG A 183 -8.31 29.64 1.93
C ARG A 183 -7.58 30.43 0.86
N GLU A 184 -6.54 31.21 1.21
CA GLU A 184 -5.81 32.10 0.32
C GLU A 184 -4.65 31.39 -0.40
N PHE A 185 -4.59 31.52 -1.72
CA PHE A 185 -3.60 30.84 -2.54
C PHE A 185 -3.21 31.63 -3.80
N ARG A 186 -2.03 31.30 -4.31
CA ARG A 186 -1.49 31.72 -5.61
C ARG A 186 -1.10 30.50 -6.43
N ALA A 187 -0.79 30.73 -7.69
CA ALA A 187 -0.21 29.73 -8.58
C ALA A 187 0.99 30.28 -9.34
N ILE A 188 1.93 29.40 -9.67
CA ILE A 188 2.85 29.58 -10.80
C ILE A 188 2.32 28.79 -11.99
N TRP A 189 2.49 29.29 -13.21
CA TRP A 189 1.91 28.67 -14.40
C TRP A 189 2.63 29.07 -15.68
N ILE A 190 2.51 28.24 -16.73
CA ILE A 190 2.98 28.54 -18.09
C ILE A 190 1.84 28.54 -19.11
N GLN A 191 2.09 29.13 -20.27
CA GLN A 191 1.19 29.08 -21.42
C GLN A 191 1.75 28.13 -22.50
N GLY A 192 0.99 27.09 -22.85
CA GLY A 192 1.48 26.02 -23.72
C GLY A 192 2.61 25.24 -23.06
N ASN A 193 3.70 25.00 -23.80
CA ASN A 193 4.82 24.16 -23.39
C ASN A 193 6.13 24.95 -23.13
N ASN A 194 6.09 26.28 -23.12
CA ASN A 194 7.30 27.09 -22.93
C ASN A 194 7.66 27.18 -21.43
N LEU A 195 8.70 26.43 -21.01
CA LEU A 195 9.20 26.42 -19.64
C LEU A 195 9.90 27.71 -19.21
N ASP A 196 10.13 28.66 -20.14
CA ASP A 196 10.80 29.93 -19.85
C ASP A 196 9.81 31.11 -19.66
N ASP A 197 8.54 30.94 -20.05
CA ASP A 197 7.46 31.94 -19.86
C ASP A 197 6.60 31.63 -18.62
N VAL A 198 7.27 31.47 -17.47
CA VAL A 198 6.60 31.22 -16.19
C VAL A 198 6.06 32.52 -15.60
N LYS A 199 4.77 32.50 -15.28
CA LYS A 199 4.03 33.60 -14.65
C LYS A 199 3.57 33.20 -13.25
N VAL A 200 3.32 34.20 -12.41
CA VAL A 200 2.76 34.05 -11.07
C VAL A 200 1.43 34.79 -11.01
N SER A 201 0.44 34.22 -10.31
CA SER A 201 -0.90 34.78 -10.19
C SER A 201 -1.06 35.79 -9.05
N GLY A 202 -2.18 36.49 -9.08
CA GLY A 202 -2.76 37.19 -7.92
C GLY A 202 -3.21 36.22 -6.83
N VAL A 203 -3.72 36.76 -5.72
CA VAL A 203 -4.26 35.97 -4.60
C VAL A 203 -5.72 35.64 -4.86
N ALA A 204 -6.02 34.35 -5.03
CA ALA A 204 -7.38 33.84 -4.94
C ALA A 204 -7.71 33.44 -3.51
N ALA A 205 -9.00 33.38 -3.17
CA ALA A 205 -9.48 32.67 -2.00
C ALA A 205 -10.68 31.78 -2.34
N ARG A 206 -10.76 30.61 -1.71
CA ARG A 206 -11.98 29.77 -1.78
C ARG A 206 -13.06 30.36 -0.88
N ASP A 207 -14.12 30.91 -1.49
CA ASP A 207 -15.26 31.48 -0.78
C ASP A 207 -16.24 30.40 -0.25
N TRP A 208 -16.97 30.78 0.80
CA TRP A 208 -17.95 29.96 1.51
C TRP A 208 -19.27 29.79 0.74
N ASN A 209 -19.65 30.74 -0.13
CA ASN A 209 -20.98 30.75 -0.74
C ASN A 209 -21.12 29.85 -1.97
N ASP A 210 -20.04 29.54 -2.69
CA ASP A 210 -20.11 28.68 -3.87
C ASP A 210 -20.07 27.19 -3.48
N ARG A 211 -21.23 26.56 -3.31
CA ARG A 211 -21.38 25.14 -2.90
C ARG A 211 -20.84 24.11 -3.91
N ASN A 212 -20.05 24.52 -4.90
CA ASN A 212 -19.69 23.76 -6.08
C ASN A 212 -18.15 23.62 -6.17
N ASP A 213 -17.63 22.61 -5.49
CA ASP A 213 -16.20 22.31 -5.34
C ASP A 213 -15.52 21.95 -6.68
N ILE A 214 -15.10 22.94 -7.48
CA ILE A 214 -14.31 22.68 -8.71
C ILE A 214 -13.16 23.67 -8.96
N SER A 215 -13.23 24.95 -8.59
CA SER A 215 -12.25 25.96 -9.07
C SER A 215 -10.94 26.07 -8.25
N SER A 216 -9.82 25.78 -8.92
CA SER A 216 -8.48 26.31 -8.61
C SER A 216 -8.20 27.52 -9.51
N ILE A 217 -9.13 28.48 -9.47
CA ILE A 217 -9.08 29.69 -10.30
C ILE A 217 -8.21 30.75 -9.61
N VAL A 218 -7.41 31.47 -10.39
CA VAL A 218 -6.56 32.57 -9.92
C VAL A 218 -6.57 33.78 -10.87
N PRO A 219 -6.41 35.02 -10.36
CA PRO A 219 -6.23 36.20 -11.20
C PRO A 219 -4.90 36.15 -11.98
N VAL A 220 -4.91 36.49 -13.27
CA VAL A 220 -3.67 36.60 -14.08
C VAL A 220 -2.74 37.71 -13.57
N ASN A 221 -3.29 38.81 -13.04
CA ASN A 221 -2.53 39.93 -12.51
C ASN A 221 -1.85 39.54 -11.17
N PRO A 222 -0.51 39.56 -11.06
CA PRO A 222 0.21 39.11 -9.86
C PRO A 222 -0.03 39.98 -8.61
N MET A 223 -0.49 41.23 -8.81
CA MET A 223 -0.76 42.17 -7.71
C MET A 223 -2.21 42.14 -7.23
N ALA A 224 -3.13 41.63 -8.06
CA ALA A 224 -4.55 41.54 -7.71
C ALA A 224 -4.80 40.54 -6.57
N ARG A 225 -5.81 40.84 -5.76
CA ARG A 225 -6.36 39.95 -4.75
C ARG A 225 -7.88 39.85 -4.91
N TYR A 226 -8.42 38.70 -4.51
CA TYR A 226 -9.85 38.44 -4.48
C TYR A 226 -10.65 39.47 -3.63
N ASP A 227 -10.00 40.12 -2.66
CA ASP A 227 -10.57 41.11 -1.74
C ASP A 227 -10.26 42.57 -2.11
N ASP A 228 -9.75 42.85 -3.32
CA ASP A 228 -9.47 44.22 -3.80
C ASP A 228 -10.70 44.97 -4.38
N ARG A 229 -11.90 44.36 -4.40
CA ARG A 229 -13.13 45.04 -4.86
C ARG A 229 -13.54 46.11 -3.86
N GLU A 230 -13.87 47.32 -4.35
CA GLU A 230 -14.37 48.39 -3.47
C GLU A 230 -15.69 47.96 -2.79
N VAL A 231 -15.85 48.35 -1.54
CA VAL A 231 -17.05 48.12 -0.72
C VAL A 231 -17.63 49.46 -0.28
N ASP A 232 -18.96 49.55 -0.23
CA ASP A 232 -19.66 50.75 0.21
C ASP A 232 -19.50 50.98 1.72
N ASP A 233 -19.99 52.13 2.20
CA ASP A 233 -19.96 52.51 3.62
C ASP A 233 -20.71 51.51 4.55
N ASP A 234 -21.58 50.66 3.99
CA ASP A 234 -22.32 49.60 4.69
C ASP A 234 -21.64 48.21 4.59
N GLY A 235 -20.53 48.10 3.85
CA GLY A 235 -19.71 46.89 3.70
C GLY A 235 -20.18 45.90 2.63
N PHE A 236 -21.07 46.32 1.71
CA PHE A 236 -21.44 45.54 0.53
C PHE A 236 -20.49 45.87 -0.64
N PRO A 237 -20.19 44.92 -1.55
CA PRO A 237 -19.43 45.22 -2.75
C PRO A 237 -20.12 46.33 -3.55
N ILE A 238 -19.39 47.36 -3.96
CA ILE A 238 -19.92 48.37 -4.86
C ILE A 238 -20.13 47.69 -6.22
N GLU A 239 -21.37 47.65 -6.69
CA GLU A 239 -21.69 47.31 -8.09
C GLU A 239 -21.31 48.49 -8.99
N ASP A 240 -20.00 48.74 -9.14
CA ASP A 240 -19.49 49.83 -9.98
C ASP A 240 -19.52 49.46 -11.46
N ASP A 241 -19.74 50.51 -12.28
CA ASP A 241 -20.08 50.48 -13.70
C ASP A 241 -19.12 49.68 -14.61
N ASP A 242 -19.62 49.33 -15.81
CA ASP A 242 -19.06 48.48 -16.88
C ASP A 242 -17.62 48.81 -17.42
N GLU A 243 -16.81 49.63 -16.75
CA GLU A 243 -15.47 50.08 -17.21
C GLU A 243 -14.25 49.38 -16.55
N HIS A 244 -14.42 48.61 -15.48
CA HIS A 244 -13.35 47.68 -15.05
C HIS A 244 -13.51 46.32 -15.75
N GLU A 245 -12.64 46.04 -16.74
CA GLU A 245 -12.45 44.67 -17.21
C GLU A 245 -12.08 43.79 -16.00
N PRO A 246 -12.86 42.76 -15.65
CA PRO A 246 -12.52 41.90 -14.52
C PRO A 246 -11.16 41.23 -14.79
N ASP A 247 -10.25 41.27 -13.81
CA ASP A 247 -8.93 40.63 -13.89
C ASP A 247 -9.10 39.22 -14.46
N VAL A 248 -8.49 38.96 -15.61
CA VAL A 248 -8.74 37.71 -16.36
C VAL A 248 -8.41 36.52 -15.46
N GLU A 249 -9.43 35.74 -15.14
CA GLU A 249 -9.34 34.56 -14.28
C GLU A 249 -8.95 33.33 -15.10
N ILE A 250 -8.01 32.53 -14.58
CA ILE A 250 -7.51 31.29 -15.21
C ILE A 250 -7.66 30.10 -14.26
N SER A 251 -7.95 28.92 -14.81
CA SER A 251 -7.98 27.67 -14.06
C SER A 251 -6.63 26.95 -14.13
N ILE A 252 -6.11 26.55 -12.97
CA ILE A 252 -4.85 25.81 -12.87
C ILE A 252 -5.10 24.30 -12.95
N VAL A 253 -4.33 23.60 -13.79
CA VAL A 253 -4.32 22.13 -13.94
C VAL A 253 -2.89 21.60 -13.78
N ASN A 254 -2.74 20.31 -13.44
CA ASN A 254 -1.44 19.67 -13.18
C ASN A 254 -0.92 18.77 -14.32
N ILE A 255 -1.58 18.77 -15.49
CA ILE A 255 -1.17 18.00 -16.68
C ILE A 255 -0.85 18.91 -17.87
N VAL A 256 0.04 18.45 -18.76
CA VAL A 256 0.31 19.14 -20.04
C VAL A 256 -0.75 18.72 -21.05
N HIS A 257 -1.85 19.46 -21.09
CA HIS A 257 -2.91 19.21 -22.05
C HIS A 257 -2.48 19.67 -23.47
N PRO A 258 -2.64 18.85 -24.53
CA PRO A 258 -2.09 19.17 -25.86
C PRO A 258 -2.82 20.30 -26.60
N ASN A 259 -4.09 20.56 -26.27
CA ASN A 259 -4.90 21.67 -26.82
C ASN A 259 -5.77 22.30 -25.72
N PRO A 260 -5.20 22.99 -24.72
CA PRO A 260 -5.98 23.50 -23.58
C PRO A 260 -6.94 24.61 -24.02
N PRO A 261 -8.15 24.69 -23.43
CA PRO A 261 -8.97 25.89 -23.45
C PRO A 261 -8.18 27.14 -23.05
N LEU A 262 -8.59 28.30 -23.58
CA LEU A 262 -7.85 29.56 -23.44
C LEU A 262 -7.75 30.04 -21.99
N GLU A 263 -8.60 29.53 -21.11
CA GLU A 263 -8.68 29.78 -19.68
C GLU A 263 -7.88 28.78 -18.81
N TRP A 264 -7.37 27.67 -19.36
CA TRP A 264 -6.59 26.70 -18.58
C TRP A 264 -5.08 26.95 -18.69
N ARG A 265 -4.38 26.79 -17.57
CA ARG A 265 -2.91 26.86 -17.51
C ARG A 265 -2.35 25.70 -16.72
N TRP A 266 -1.25 25.11 -17.21
CA TRP A 266 -0.50 24.13 -16.45
C TRP A 266 0.31 24.85 -15.36
N GLY A 267 0.15 24.40 -14.11
CA GLY A 267 0.71 25.12 -12.96
C GLY A 267 0.57 24.42 -11.61
N PHE A 268 1.15 25.06 -10.60
CA PHE A 268 1.30 24.54 -9.24
C PHE A 268 0.83 25.59 -8.22
N LEU A 269 0.16 25.14 -7.15
CA LEU A 269 -0.50 26.01 -6.17
C LEU A 269 0.30 26.17 -4.88
N PHE A 270 0.26 27.36 -4.29
CA PHE A 270 0.87 27.68 -3.00
C PHE A 270 -0.11 28.48 -2.16
N HIS A 271 -0.26 28.21 -0.86
CA HIS A 271 -0.94 29.18 0.02
C HIS A 271 -0.19 30.52 -0.04
N ASP A 272 -0.89 31.66 0.02
CA ASP A 272 -0.25 32.99 -0.06
C ASP A 272 0.82 33.17 1.05
N VAL A 273 0.54 32.66 2.25
CA VAL A 273 1.52 32.58 3.35
C VAL A 273 2.69 31.64 3.06
N CYS A 274 2.49 30.51 2.39
CA CYS A 274 3.59 29.61 2.01
C CYS A 274 4.48 30.25 0.93
N TRP A 275 3.87 30.95 -0.02
CA TRP A 275 4.56 31.75 -1.03
C TRP A 275 5.40 32.88 -0.41
N CYS A 276 4.89 33.53 0.64
CA CYS A 276 5.61 34.56 1.39
C CYS A 276 6.77 34.01 2.23
N LEU A 277 6.66 32.80 2.79
CA LEU A 277 7.80 32.12 3.43
C LEU A 277 8.86 31.72 2.40
N LEU A 278 8.45 31.20 1.24
CA LEU A 278 9.37 30.82 0.16
C LEU A 278 10.13 32.03 -0.39
N ASN A 279 9.49 33.17 -0.60
CA ASN A 279 10.19 34.39 -1.05
C ASN A 279 10.85 35.19 0.11
N PHE A 280 11.03 34.59 1.29
CA PHE A 280 11.66 35.28 2.41
C PHE A 280 13.17 35.32 2.25
N GLY A 281 13.74 36.52 2.12
CA GLY A 281 15.18 36.75 1.96
C GLY A 281 15.66 36.91 0.52
N GLY A 282 14.81 36.64 -0.47
CA GLY A 282 15.11 36.83 -1.89
C GLY A 282 13.93 36.46 -2.78
N LYS A 283 13.93 36.95 -4.03
CA LYS A 283 12.95 36.50 -5.03
C LYS A 283 13.44 35.19 -5.64
N VAL A 284 12.62 34.14 -5.59
CA VAL A 284 12.87 32.87 -6.25
C VAL A 284 12.76 33.02 -7.78
N ASP A 285 13.63 32.33 -8.52
CA ASP A 285 13.48 32.24 -9.98
C ASP A 285 12.27 31.38 -10.33
N LEU A 286 11.35 31.95 -11.12
CA LEU A 286 10.09 31.28 -11.46
C LEU A 286 10.30 30.14 -12.46
N GLY A 287 11.29 30.25 -13.35
CA GLY A 287 11.66 29.21 -14.30
C GLY A 287 12.17 27.98 -13.57
N ASP A 288 13.16 28.15 -12.69
CA ASP A 288 13.76 27.03 -11.95
C ASP A 288 12.76 26.38 -10.99
N LEU A 289 11.95 27.19 -10.30
CA LEU A 289 10.84 26.72 -9.46
C LEU A 289 9.82 25.88 -10.26
N PHE A 290 9.41 26.33 -11.45
CA PHE A 290 8.48 25.59 -12.27
C PHE A 290 9.09 24.29 -12.81
N ARG A 291 10.34 24.34 -13.30
CA ARG A 291 11.04 23.15 -13.82
C ARG A 291 11.26 22.10 -12.72
N LEU A 292 11.56 22.53 -11.49
CA LEU A 292 11.67 21.65 -10.32
C LEU A 292 10.32 20.97 -9.99
N CYS A 293 9.22 21.74 -9.94
CA CYS A 293 7.88 21.17 -9.76
C CYS A 293 7.44 20.26 -10.94
N ALA A 294 7.88 20.56 -12.16
CA ALA A 294 7.60 19.75 -13.36
C ALA A 294 8.45 18.47 -13.45
N SER A 295 9.48 18.33 -12.60
CA SER A 295 10.38 17.18 -12.52
C SER A 295 10.00 16.19 -11.42
N THR A 296 8.97 16.49 -10.63
CA THR A 296 8.51 15.66 -9.51
C THR A 296 7.10 15.11 -9.74
N PRO A 297 6.83 13.84 -9.38
CA PRO A 297 5.51 13.23 -9.56
C PRO A 297 4.37 13.94 -8.82
N ILE A 298 3.19 14.05 -9.43
CA ILE A 298 1.97 14.67 -8.86
C ILE A 298 0.68 14.00 -9.39
N GLY A 299 -0.36 13.95 -8.54
CA GLY A 299 -1.70 13.45 -8.90
C GLY A 299 -2.83 14.15 -8.15
N PRO A 300 -4.08 13.62 -8.22
CA PRO A 300 -5.24 14.23 -7.54
C PRO A 300 -5.22 14.08 -6.01
N ASP A 301 -4.77 12.92 -5.52
CA ASP A 301 -4.56 12.61 -4.09
C ASP A 301 -3.05 12.48 -3.73
N VAL A 302 -2.18 12.57 -4.75
CA VAL A 302 -0.71 12.42 -4.67
C VAL A 302 -0.06 13.80 -4.68
N LEU A 303 0.75 14.08 -3.67
CA LEU A 303 1.52 15.31 -3.49
C LEU A 303 2.82 15.26 -4.32
N LEU A 304 3.51 16.40 -4.47
CA LEU A 304 4.76 16.44 -5.24
C LEU A 304 5.83 15.60 -4.53
N ASN A 305 6.29 14.52 -5.16
CA ASN A 305 7.36 13.71 -4.56
C ASN A 305 8.74 14.32 -4.83
N PHE A 306 9.27 15.02 -3.82
CA PHE A 306 10.63 15.57 -3.79
C PHE A 306 11.45 15.08 -2.57
N GLY A 307 11.03 13.98 -1.94
CA GLY A 307 11.77 13.37 -0.81
C GLY A 307 11.45 13.90 0.58
N HIS A 308 10.41 14.73 0.74
CA HIS A 308 9.96 15.17 2.07
C HIS A 308 8.47 14.87 2.28
N ASP A 309 8.16 14.15 3.36
CA ASP A 309 6.82 13.79 3.88
C ASP A 309 5.88 14.99 4.22
N TYR A 310 6.26 16.21 3.85
CA TYR A 310 5.63 17.47 4.23
C TYR A 310 5.49 17.68 5.76
N GLY A 311 6.36 17.07 6.56
CA GLY A 311 6.37 17.16 8.02
C GLY A 311 5.18 16.43 8.64
N GLY A 312 4.99 15.16 8.29
CA GLY A 312 3.89 14.31 8.75
C GLY A 312 2.53 14.65 8.15
N VAL A 313 2.48 15.27 6.97
CA VAL A 313 1.23 15.53 6.22
C VAL A 313 1.03 14.52 5.08
N ALA A 314 2.11 13.94 4.58
CA ALA A 314 2.13 12.85 3.63
C ALA A 314 2.75 11.58 4.25
N ALA A 315 2.54 10.45 3.59
CA ALA A 315 3.39 9.27 3.75
C ALA A 315 3.88 8.83 2.37
N GLN A 316 5.04 8.19 2.33
CA GLN A 316 5.55 7.49 1.16
C GLN A 316 4.75 6.21 0.97
N ASP A 317 4.29 5.98 -0.25
CA ASP A 317 3.53 4.81 -0.66
C ASP A 317 4.24 4.17 -1.87
N TYR A 318 4.12 2.85 -2.00
CA TYR A 318 4.86 2.05 -2.98
C TYR A 318 3.87 1.34 -3.91
N GLU A 319 3.66 1.91 -5.10
CA GLU A 319 2.90 1.25 -6.18
C GLU A 319 3.84 0.33 -6.95
N GLY A 320 4.13 -0.83 -6.36
CA GLY A 320 5.21 -1.73 -6.81
C GLY A 320 6.57 -1.07 -6.61
N SER A 321 7.42 -1.06 -7.64
CA SER A 321 8.76 -0.47 -7.54
C SER A 321 8.81 1.08 -7.58
N ILE A 322 7.66 1.75 -7.48
CA ILE A 322 7.50 3.20 -7.70
C ILE A 322 7.06 3.89 -6.41
N GLU A 323 7.87 4.88 -6.00
CA GLU A 323 7.67 5.68 -4.80
C GLU A 323 6.87 6.95 -5.08
N VAL A 324 5.79 7.15 -4.32
CA VAL A 324 4.90 8.31 -4.45
C VAL A 324 4.55 8.89 -3.08
N LEU A 325 4.43 10.21 -2.95
CA LEU A 325 3.97 10.85 -1.70
C LEU A 325 2.46 11.05 -1.73
N VAL A 326 1.76 10.50 -0.74
CA VAL A 326 0.30 10.54 -0.69
C VAL A 326 -0.17 11.21 0.60
N SER A 327 -1.05 12.21 0.49
CA SER A 327 -1.55 12.98 1.64
C SER A 327 -2.22 12.07 2.68
N LEU A 328 -1.81 12.11 3.94
CA LEU A 328 -2.45 11.34 5.03
C LEU A 328 -3.90 11.79 5.30
N PHE A 329 -4.28 12.98 4.80
CA PHE A 329 -5.58 13.59 5.08
C PHE A 329 -6.39 13.80 3.80
N ARG A 330 -7.17 12.79 3.39
CA ARG A 330 -8.14 12.89 2.28
C ARG A 330 -9.25 13.93 2.50
N LYS A 331 -9.44 14.43 3.74
CA LYS A 331 -10.42 15.47 4.08
C LYS A 331 -9.81 16.48 5.05
N ALA A 332 -9.98 17.76 4.73
CA ALA A 332 -9.52 18.89 5.53
C ALA A 332 -9.93 18.85 7.02
N GLU A 333 -11.14 18.39 7.31
CA GLU A 333 -11.70 18.25 8.66
C GLU A 333 -10.95 17.24 9.55
N LYS A 334 -10.19 16.32 8.93
CA LYS A 334 -9.36 15.34 9.65
C LYS A 334 -7.97 15.88 9.99
N MET A 335 -7.57 17.02 9.46
CA MET A 335 -6.28 17.63 9.76
C MET A 335 -6.27 18.22 11.18
N GLY A 336 -5.21 17.90 11.94
CA GLY A 336 -5.00 18.43 13.28
C GLY A 336 -4.92 19.97 13.31
N GLU A 337 -5.30 20.57 14.43
CA GLU A 337 -5.36 22.03 14.59
C GLU A 337 -4.00 22.72 14.37
N MET A 338 -2.89 22.07 14.77
CA MET A 338 -1.54 22.58 14.53
C MET A 338 -1.26 22.79 13.03
N LEU A 339 -1.60 21.80 12.19
CA LEU A 339 -1.39 21.88 10.73
C LEU A 339 -2.25 22.97 10.08
N ARG A 340 -3.39 23.32 10.70
CA ARG A 340 -4.33 24.35 10.25
C ARG A 340 -4.08 25.73 10.86
N ALA A 341 -3.10 25.90 11.74
CA ALA A 341 -2.73 27.20 12.32
C ALA A 341 -1.84 28.01 11.36
N ASN A 342 -2.06 29.33 11.29
CA ASN A 342 -1.29 30.20 10.38
C ASN A 342 0.19 30.25 10.80
N PRO A 343 1.16 29.85 9.96
CA PRO A 343 2.57 29.92 10.31
C PRO A 343 3.10 31.36 10.47
N PHE A 344 2.46 32.37 9.89
CA PHE A 344 2.84 33.78 10.08
C PHE A 344 2.19 34.45 11.30
N GLU A 345 1.02 34.00 11.76
CA GLU A 345 0.38 34.60 12.94
C GLU A 345 0.90 33.98 14.23
N ILE A 346 1.97 34.59 14.72
CA ILE A 346 2.56 34.28 16.02
C ILE A 346 2.38 35.52 16.92
N PRO A 347 1.21 35.75 17.56
CA PRO A 347 0.99 36.90 18.44
C PRO A 347 2.01 37.00 19.59
N ALA A 348 2.54 35.84 20.01
CA ALA A 348 3.62 35.73 20.98
C ALA A 348 4.93 36.39 20.52
N LEU A 349 5.26 36.35 19.22
CA LEU A 349 6.47 36.95 18.65
C LEU A 349 6.42 38.48 18.78
N LYS A 350 5.29 39.10 18.42
CA LYS A 350 5.08 40.56 18.60
C LYS A 350 5.18 40.97 20.07
N LYS A 351 4.63 40.17 21.00
CA LYS A 351 4.79 40.40 22.45
C LYS A 351 6.25 40.25 22.90
N ALA A 352 6.93 39.19 22.47
CA ALA A 352 8.33 38.89 22.82
C ALA A 352 9.28 40.00 22.37
N ILE A 353 9.13 40.50 21.14
CA ILE A 353 9.88 41.66 20.62
C ILE A 353 9.64 42.89 21.51
N ASN A 354 8.38 43.25 21.79
CA ASN A 354 8.04 44.43 22.59
C ASN A 354 8.51 44.35 24.07
N PHE A 355 8.50 43.15 24.67
CA PHE A 355 8.97 42.95 26.05
C PHE A 355 10.49 42.81 26.16
N SER A 356 11.18 42.33 25.11
CA SER A 356 12.64 42.28 25.07
C SER A 356 13.27 43.66 25.32
N ALA A 357 12.60 44.73 24.89
CA ALA A 357 12.98 46.11 25.17
C ALA A 357 12.82 46.54 26.63
N HIS A 358 11.99 45.86 27.43
CA HIS A 358 11.71 46.20 28.83
C HIS A 358 12.62 45.45 29.83
N MET A 359 13.13 44.26 29.49
CA MET A 359 14.01 43.47 30.38
C MET A 359 15.42 44.05 30.58
N GLN A 360 15.74 45.22 30.00
CA GLN A 360 17.06 45.85 30.12
C GLN A 360 17.48 46.23 31.55
N GLN A 361 16.56 46.24 32.53
CA GLN A 361 16.86 46.71 33.89
C GLN A 361 17.31 45.62 34.88
N ASP A 362 17.00 44.34 34.64
CA ASP A 362 17.39 43.23 35.53
C ASP A 362 18.60 42.46 34.98
N ALA A 363 19.79 43.02 35.24
CA ALA A 363 21.06 42.37 34.95
C ALA A 363 21.29 41.16 35.87
N PHE A 364 20.74 39.99 35.50
CA PHE A 364 21.13 38.70 36.05
C PHE A 364 22.60 38.39 35.69
N GLN A 365 23.51 38.92 36.50
CA GLN A 365 24.90 38.50 36.55
C GLN A 365 24.96 37.07 37.10
N SER A 366 25.68 36.19 36.40
CA SER A 366 26.04 34.89 36.97
C SER A 366 27.04 35.11 38.10
N ILE A 367 26.57 35.03 39.35
CA ILE A 367 27.42 35.17 40.54
C ILE A 367 28.15 33.85 40.79
N LEU A 368 29.13 33.54 39.94
CA LEU A 368 30.14 32.52 40.18
C LEU A 368 31.51 33.20 40.03
N ASP A 369 32.09 33.56 41.17
CA ASP A 369 33.40 34.21 41.23
C ASP A 369 34.49 33.23 40.78
N ARG A 370 35.20 33.59 39.70
CA ARG A 370 36.34 32.82 39.15
C ARG A 370 37.41 32.50 40.20
N SER A 371 37.48 33.25 41.30
CA SER A 371 38.45 33.05 42.37
C SER A 371 38.31 31.73 43.16
N THR A 372 37.17 31.04 43.08
CA THR A 372 36.84 29.91 44.00
C THR A 372 37.00 28.50 43.40
N LEU A 373 37.31 28.35 42.11
CA LEU A 373 37.32 27.04 41.43
C LEU A 373 38.62 26.80 40.65
N SER A 374 39.44 25.88 41.15
CA SER A 374 40.64 25.36 40.46
C SER A 374 40.28 24.75 39.10
N ALA A 375 40.56 25.47 38.02
CA ALA A 375 40.35 25.05 36.64
C ALA A 375 41.51 24.20 36.06
N ASP A 376 42.59 23.98 36.82
CA ASP A 376 43.88 23.40 36.38
C ASP A 376 43.82 21.99 35.75
N LYS A 377 42.66 21.32 35.79
CA LYS A 377 42.42 20.00 35.15
C LYS A 377 41.43 20.02 33.99
N ASP A 378 40.82 21.17 33.68
CA ASP A 378 39.90 21.31 32.56
C ASP A 378 40.70 21.60 31.28
N VAL A 379 40.59 20.74 30.27
CA VAL A 379 41.36 20.86 29.01
C VAL A 379 41.04 22.12 28.23
N PHE A 380 39.87 22.73 28.46
CA PHE A 380 39.47 23.98 27.82
C PHE A 380 40.07 25.22 28.49
N ASN A 381 40.71 25.09 29.66
CA ASN A 381 41.35 26.19 30.38
C ASN A 381 42.58 26.77 29.63
N TYR A 382 43.08 26.05 28.62
CA TYR A 382 44.18 26.47 27.75
C TYR A 382 43.72 27.27 26.52
N LEU A 383 42.40 27.41 26.28
CA LEU A 383 41.88 28.14 25.12
C LEU A 383 41.60 29.62 25.45
N PRO A 384 41.85 30.56 24.50
CA PRO A 384 41.46 31.96 24.66
C PRO A 384 39.94 32.14 24.84
N PRO A 385 39.47 33.14 25.62
CA PRO A 385 38.04 33.43 25.78
C PRO A 385 37.28 33.61 24.45
N GLU A 386 37.92 34.18 23.44
CA GLU A 386 37.35 34.39 22.12
C GLU A 386 37.06 33.07 21.39
N ILE A 387 37.87 32.03 21.63
CA ILE A 387 37.67 30.69 21.08
C ILE A 387 36.58 29.96 21.87
N LEU A 388 36.57 30.09 23.20
CA LEU A 388 35.50 29.53 24.05
C LEU A 388 34.13 30.12 23.68
N GLU A 389 34.04 31.44 23.51
CA GLU A 389 32.82 32.10 23.04
C GLU A 389 32.44 31.68 21.62
N LYS A 390 33.42 31.44 20.74
CA LYS A 390 33.16 30.93 19.38
C LYS A 390 32.62 29.51 19.41
N ILE A 391 33.15 28.63 20.26
CA ILE A 391 32.64 27.25 20.44
C ILE A 391 31.16 27.27 20.84
N VAL A 392 30.77 28.04 21.86
CA VAL A 392 29.35 28.09 22.26
C VAL A 392 28.44 28.75 21.21
N THR A 393 28.94 29.64 20.35
CA THR A 393 28.13 30.20 19.25
C THR A 393 27.85 29.20 18.12
N PHE A 394 28.70 28.19 17.91
CA PHE A 394 28.49 27.16 16.87
C PHE A 394 27.70 25.93 17.35
N LEU A 395 27.73 25.64 18.65
CA LEU A 395 27.04 24.46 19.20
C LEU A 395 25.53 24.73 19.39
N PRO A 396 24.65 23.76 19.09
CA PRO A 396 23.25 23.77 19.52
C PRO A 396 23.11 23.98 21.03
N SER A 397 22.02 24.58 21.53
CA SER A 397 21.95 24.87 22.99
C SER A 397 21.84 23.64 23.89
N PRO A 398 21.29 22.48 23.47
CA PRO A 398 21.43 21.23 24.23
C PRO A 398 22.89 20.81 24.43
N ASP A 399 23.74 21.02 23.42
CA ASP A 399 25.17 20.72 23.49
C ASP A 399 25.90 21.76 24.35
N VAL A 400 25.54 23.05 24.24
CA VAL A 400 26.06 24.09 25.14
C VAL A 400 25.64 23.82 26.59
N HIS A 401 24.43 23.35 26.85
CA HIS A 401 23.98 22.94 28.18
C HIS A 401 24.83 21.77 28.70
N SER A 402 24.98 20.71 27.89
CA SER A 402 25.78 19.52 28.22
C SER A 402 27.26 19.87 28.46
N LEU A 403 27.84 20.72 27.62
CA LEU A 403 29.21 21.24 27.75
C LEU A 403 29.40 22.08 29.00
N ARG A 404 28.40 22.88 29.40
CA ARG A 404 28.42 23.65 30.66
C ARG A 404 28.20 22.79 31.90
N LEU A 405 27.57 21.62 31.79
CA LEU A 405 27.53 20.62 32.87
C LEU A 405 28.86 19.86 32.97
N ALA A 406 29.50 19.55 31.84
CA ALA A 406 30.73 18.76 31.77
C ALA A 406 32.02 19.56 32.07
N SER A 407 32.11 20.82 31.63
CA SER A 407 33.29 21.68 31.77
C SER A 407 33.03 22.87 32.70
N ARG A 408 33.95 23.08 33.64
CA ARG A 408 33.90 24.20 34.61
C ARG A 408 34.27 25.53 33.95
N VAL A 409 35.13 25.48 32.92
CA VAL A 409 35.49 26.63 32.09
C VAL A 409 34.26 27.16 31.36
N PHE A 410 33.47 26.28 30.73
CA PHE A 410 32.21 26.68 30.10
C PHE A 410 31.11 27.03 31.11
N ALA A 411 31.01 26.31 32.24
CA ALA A 411 30.04 26.61 33.30
C ALA A 411 30.12 28.07 33.80
N THR A 412 31.35 28.62 33.89
CA THR A 412 31.63 29.99 34.36
C THR A 412 31.77 31.02 33.22
N LEU A 413 31.62 30.61 31.96
CA LEU A 413 31.65 31.52 30.81
C LEU A 413 30.34 32.34 30.75
N SER A 414 30.43 33.66 30.66
CA SER A 414 29.25 34.50 30.38
C SER A 414 28.83 34.33 28.92
N LEU A 415 27.52 34.20 28.65
CA LEU A 415 27.01 34.03 27.28
C LEU A 415 26.77 35.42 26.66
N PRO A 416 27.59 35.85 25.67
CA PRO A 416 27.50 37.18 25.07
C PRO A 416 26.28 37.33 24.16
N GLU A 417 25.90 38.56 23.78
CA GLU A 417 24.81 38.79 22.80
C GLU A 417 25.06 38.04 21.47
N ARG A 418 26.31 37.88 21.00
CA ARG A 418 26.63 37.06 19.81
C ARG A 418 26.18 35.59 19.91
N PHE A 419 26.18 35.02 21.12
CA PHE A 419 25.62 33.68 21.35
C PHE A 419 24.11 33.69 21.16
N TRP A 420 23.41 34.67 21.70
CA TRP A 420 21.96 34.75 21.58
C TRP A 420 21.50 35.08 20.15
N VAL A 421 22.26 35.91 19.40
CA VAL A 421 22.09 36.11 17.95
C VAL A 421 22.18 34.76 17.20
N SER A 422 23.18 33.93 17.52
CA SER A 422 23.37 32.63 16.85
C SER A 422 22.21 31.65 17.03
N ARG A 423 21.28 31.89 17.97
CA ARG A 423 20.09 31.03 18.15
C ARG A 423 19.01 31.26 17.09
N PHE A 424 19.12 32.37 16.35
CA PHE A 424 18.22 32.76 15.25
C PHE A 424 18.87 32.62 13.88
N THR A 425 20.19 32.36 13.82
CA THR A 425 20.85 32.04 12.55
C THR A 425 20.54 30.61 12.13
N GLU A 426 20.79 30.31 10.86
CA GLU A 426 20.62 29.00 10.25
C GLU A 426 21.14 27.83 11.10
N GLY A 427 20.39 26.73 11.11
CA GLY A 427 20.73 25.51 11.86
C GLY A 427 20.45 25.57 13.37
N HIS A 428 19.81 26.63 13.87
CA HIS A 428 19.54 26.83 15.30
C HIS A 428 18.05 27.02 15.63
N GLU A 429 17.72 27.02 16.93
CA GLU A 429 16.36 26.86 17.50
C GLU A 429 15.23 27.78 16.98
N PHE A 430 15.61 28.97 16.48
CA PHE A 430 14.71 29.98 15.94
C PHE A 430 15.15 30.46 14.55
N ASP A 431 15.88 29.62 13.79
CA ASP A 431 16.24 29.88 12.39
C ASP A 431 15.00 30.17 11.51
N CYS A 432 13.84 29.63 11.90
CA CYS A 432 12.55 29.85 11.26
C CYS A 432 11.99 31.26 11.40
N LEU A 433 12.64 32.18 12.12
CA LEU A 433 12.20 33.56 12.33
C LEU A 433 13.12 34.62 11.68
N PRO A 434 13.49 34.52 10.38
CA PRO A 434 14.45 35.43 9.75
C PRO A 434 14.04 36.92 9.76
N GLU A 435 12.75 37.26 9.92
CA GLU A 435 12.28 38.64 10.02
C GLU A 435 12.82 39.40 11.23
N VAL A 436 13.31 38.70 12.26
CA VAL A 436 13.96 39.35 13.41
C VAL A 436 15.27 40.02 13.02
N PHE A 437 15.90 39.67 11.89
CA PHE A 437 17.07 40.37 11.37
C PHE A 437 16.71 41.62 10.57
N ALA A 438 15.51 41.67 9.97
CA ALA A 438 15.00 42.89 9.32
C ALA A 438 14.64 43.96 10.36
N THR A 439 14.23 43.55 11.57
CA THR A 439 13.96 44.45 12.70
C THR A 439 14.65 43.95 13.98
N PRO A 440 15.98 44.13 14.12
CA PRO A 440 16.75 43.56 15.23
C PRO A 440 16.25 43.98 16.62
N PRO A 441 16.12 43.04 17.58
CA PRO A 441 15.78 43.37 18.96
C PRO A 441 16.91 44.14 19.65
N THR A 442 16.57 44.89 20.71
CA THR A 442 17.55 45.60 21.54
C THR A 442 18.36 44.67 22.47
N SER A 443 17.88 43.46 22.72
CA SER A 443 18.65 42.33 23.26
C SER A 443 18.12 41.01 22.71
N TRP A 444 19.00 40.25 22.09
CA TRP A 444 18.74 38.91 21.56
C TRP A 444 18.52 37.91 22.68
N ARG A 445 19.22 38.08 23.82
CA ARG A 445 18.98 37.27 25.03
C ARG A 445 17.54 37.44 25.54
N ALA A 446 17.07 38.68 25.60
CA ALA A 446 15.72 38.96 26.10
C ALA A 446 14.64 38.47 25.12
N LEU A 447 14.86 38.58 23.81
CA LEU A 447 13.98 37.98 22.80
C LEU A 447 13.94 36.45 22.93
N PHE A 448 15.10 35.79 22.99
CA PHE A 448 15.22 34.34 23.13
C PHE A 448 14.44 33.79 24.33
N LEU A 449 14.60 34.41 25.51
CA LEU A 449 13.91 34.01 26.73
C LEU A 449 12.40 34.27 26.62
N SER A 450 12.01 35.41 26.04
CA SER A 450 10.58 35.75 25.86
C SER A 450 9.86 34.78 24.91
N LEU A 451 10.53 34.33 23.84
CA LEU A 451 9.99 33.32 22.93
C LEU A 451 9.84 31.95 23.60
N HIS A 452 10.81 31.54 24.41
CA HIS A 452 10.70 30.31 25.21
C HIS A 452 9.54 30.32 26.21
N ILE A 453 9.15 31.49 26.73
CA ILE A 453 8.04 31.61 27.70
C ILE A 453 6.68 31.76 26.99
N TRP A 454 6.62 32.38 25.81
CA TRP A 454 5.35 32.80 25.19
C TRP A 454 5.01 32.14 23.86
N ALA A 455 5.99 31.61 23.13
CA ALA A 455 5.80 31.02 21.81
C ALA A 455 5.94 29.48 21.78
N SER A 456 6.32 28.83 22.89
CA SER A 456 6.50 27.37 22.98
C SER A 456 5.22 26.59 22.62
N ASP A 457 4.08 27.07 23.10
CA ASP A 457 2.78 26.38 22.98
C ASP A 457 1.90 27.01 21.87
N ASN A 458 2.47 27.87 21.02
CA ASN A 458 1.73 28.53 19.96
C ASN A 458 1.67 27.66 18.70
N MET A 459 0.46 27.25 18.30
CA MET A 459 0.24 26.40 17.12
C MET A 459 0.82 26.97 15.82
N GLY A 460 0.78 28.29 15.61
CA GLY A 460 1.39 28.96 14.46
C GLY A 460 2.91 28.82 14.46
N MET A 461 3.56 28.99 15.61
CA MET A 461 4.99 28.74 15.79
C MET A 461 5.36 27.28 15.50
N SER A 462 4.55 26.33 15.97
CA SER A 462 4.75 24.89 15.70
C SER A 462 4.61 24.56 14.21
N ASN A 463 3.57 25.07 13.54
CA ASN A 463 3.39 24.87 12.10
C ASN A 463 4.51 25.55 11.30
N ARG A 464 4.99 26.72 11.75
CA ARG A 464 6.13 27.40 11.14
C ARG A 464 7.42 26.60 11.27
N LYS A 465 7.69 26.01 12.44
CA LYS A 465 8.83 25.11 12.64
C LYS A 465 8.76 23.85 11.76
N ARG A 466 7.56 23.38 11.40
CA ARG A 466 7.35 22.30 10.41
C ARG A 466 7.60 22.76 8.97
N VAL A 467 7.11 23.94 8.58
CA VAL A 467 7.22 24.44 7.19
C VAL A 467 8.61 25.02 6.88
N TRP A 468 9.39 25.43 7.87
CA TRP A 468 10.69 26.06 7.63
C TRP A 468 11.77 25.14 7.04
N PRO A 469 11.95 23.87 7.47
CA PRO A 469 12.81 22.91 6.78
C PRO A 469 12.46 22.79 5.30
N LEU A 470 11.18 22.53 4.97
CA LEU A 470 10.68 22.47 3.59
C LEU A 470 11.07 23.69 2.73
N VAL A 471 11.07 24.91 3.30
CA VAL A 471 11.52 26.13 2.60
C VAL A 471 13.02 26.11 2.31
N LYS A 472 13.84 25.64 3.27
CA LYS A 472 15.29 25.57 3.11
C LYS A 472 15.68 24.53 2.07
N ASP A 473 15.11 23.32 2.15
CA ASP A 473 15.38 22.22 1.22
C ASP A 473 15.02 22.64 -0.22
N PHE A 474 13.92 23.39 -0.38
CA PHE A 474 13.53 23.97 -1.67
C PHE A 474 14.54 25.02 -2.17
N HIS A 475 15.04 25.88 -1.29
CA HIS A 475 16.07 26.88 -1.64
C HIS A 475 17.44 26.26 -1.94
N GLU A 476 17.84 25.21 -1.22
CA GLU A 476 19.09 24.49 -1.44
C GLU A 476 19.07 23.76 -2.78
N THR A 477 17.94 23.08 -3.10
CA THR A 477 17.72 22.46 -4.40
C THR A 477 17.75 23.52 -5.52
N LEU A 478 16.97 24.61 -5.40
CA LEU A 478 16.95 25.70 -6.38
C LEU A 478 18.32 26.39 -6.56
N GLY A 479 19.09 26.51 -5.49
CA GLY A 479 20.44 27.06 -5.51
C GLY A 479 21.39 26.27 -6.41
N GLN A 480 21.13 24.98 -6.62
CA GLN A 480 21.92 24.11 -7.50
C GLN A 480 21.51 24.20 -8.97
N LEU A 481 20.26 24.56 -9.32
CA LEU A 481 19.88 24.85 -10.72
C LEU A 481 20.50 26.17 -11.23
N LYS A 482 20.73 27.11 -10.31
CA LYS A 482 21.06 28.49 -10.65
C LYS A 482 22.40 28.61 -11.39
N ASP A 483 22.37 29.31 -12.53
CA ASP A 483 23.53 29.54 -13.39
C ASP A 483 24.17 28.24 -13.95
N VAL A 484 23.41 27.12 -14.02
CA VAL A 484 23.85 25.82 -14.55
C VAL A 484 23.10 25.45 -15.84
N ASP A 485 23.81 25.51 -16.97
CA ASP A 485 23.28 25.10 -18.28
C ASP A 485 23.30 23.57 -18.48
N CYS A 486 22.28 23.05 -19.19
CA CYS A 486 22.25 21.66 -19.66
C CYS A 486 23.04 21.53 -20.97
N LEU A 487 24.30 21.09 -20.86
CA LEU A 487 25.29 21.07 -21.96
C LEU A 487 25.10 19.89 -22.92
N GLY A 488 25.68 20.03 -24.12
CA GLY A 488 25.67 19.04 -25.21
C GLY A 488 24.84 19.49 -26.42
N ASN A 489 24.83 18.69 -27.49
CA ASN A 489 24.05 19.00 -28.70
C ASN A 489 22.55 18.81 -28.42
N ILE A 490 21.76 19.88 -28.53
CA ILE A 490 20.31 19.87 -28.26
C ILE A 490 19.58 18.91 -29.21
N ILE A 491 18.74 18.04 -28.64
CA ILE A 491 17.83 17.14 -29.35
C ILE A 491 16.39 17.56 -29.08
N ASN A 492 15.52 17.43 -30.09
CA ASN A 492 14.12 17.81 -30.04
C ASN A 492 13.33 17.06 -28.95
N THR A 493 12.67 17.81 -28.07
CA THR A 493 11.72 17.30 -27.05
C THR A 493 10.42 18.12 -27.07
N THR A 494 9.40 17.67 -26.33
CA THR A 494 8.12 18.40 -26.16
C THR A 494 8.29 19.82 -25.59
N PHE A 495 9.37 20.07 -24.84
CA PHE A 495 9.67 21.34 -24.20
C PHE A 495 10.84 22.09 -24.88
N GLU A 496 11.59 21.43 -25.78
CA GLU A 496 12.59 22.03 -26.67
C GLU A 496 12.27 21.71 -28.17
N PRO A 497 11.09 22.11 -28.69
CA PRO A 497 10.61 21.68 -30.01
C PRO A 497 11.32 22.35 -31.20
N GLU A 498 12.13 23.39 -30.96
CA GLU A 498 12.86 24.12 -32.01
C GLU A 498 14.21 23.46 -32.39
N ALA A 499 14.63 22.42 -31.67
CA ALA A 499 15.92 21.78 -31.91
C ALA A 499 15.98 21.03 -33.25
N LEU A 500 17.06 21.25 -34.00
CA LEU A 500 17.26 20.73 -35.36
C LEU A 500 17.51 19.22 -35.44
N LYS A 501 18.04 18.60 -34.37
CA LYS A 501 18.30 17.15 -34.31
C LYS A 501 17.08 16.45 -33.72
N SER A 502 16.47 15.53 -34.46
CA SER A 502 15.45 14.61 -33.94
C SER A 502 16.09 13.53 -33.07
N MET A 503 15.35 12.98 -32.10
CA MET A 503 15.78 11.78 -31.36
C MET A 503 16.20 10.64 -32.32
N PRO A 504 17.37 10.01 -32.12
CA PRO A 504 17.74 8.81 -32.86
C PRO A 504 16.73 7.69 -32.59
N LYS A 505 16.61 6.76 -33.53
CA LYS A 505 15.70 5.63 -33.36
C LYS A 505 16.16 4.72 -32.21
N ARG A 506 15.23 4.23 -31.39
CA ARG A 506 15.52 3.30 -30.27
C ARG A 506 16.29 2.05 -30.73
N GLU A 507 16.01 1.54 -31.93
CA GLU A 507 16.72 0.39 -32.55
C GLU A 507 18.22 0.65 -32.83
N SER A 508 18.65 1.92 -32.91
CA SER A 508 20.06 2.30 -33.10
C SER A 508 20.78 2.70 -31.81
N LEU A 509 20.17 2.46 -30.65
CA LEU A 509 20.70 2.81 -29.33
C LEU A 509 20.71 1.59 -28.39
N ILE A 510 21.55 1.66 -27.36
CA ILE A 510 21.49 0.84 -26.15
C ILE A 510 21.22 1.81 -25.01
N THR A 511 20.10 1.66 -24.30
CA THR A 511 19.56 2.67 -23.36
C THR A 511 19.32 2.10 -21.97
N ALA A 512 19.77 2.80 -20.93
CA ALA A 512 19.34 2.62 -19.55
C ALA A 512 18.35 3.74 -19.18
N GLU A 513 17.21 3.35 -18.63
CA GLU A 513 16.13 4.21 -18.09
C GLU A 513 15.25 3.32 -17.19
N ARG A 514 14.57 3.88 -16.18
CA ARG A 514 13.74 3.11 -15.25
C ARG A 514 12.24 3.42 -15.38
N TYR A 515 11.80 4.63 -15.04
CA TYR A 515 10.41 5.04 -15.28
C TYR A 515 10.34 6.48 -15.75
N ILE A 516 9.99 6.67 -17.03
CA ILE A 516 9.85 7.99 -17.66
C ILE A 516 8.38 8.20 -18.02
N SER A 517 7.75 9.16 -17.34
CA SER A 517 6.39 9.61 -17.62
C SER A 517 6.36 10.56 -18.83
N GLU A 518 5.49 10.28 -19.80
CA GLU A 518 5.27 11.18 -20.93
C GLU A 518 4.72 12.54 -20.48
N PRO A 519 4.96 13.65 -21.22
CA PRO A 519 4.43 14.96 -20.84
C PRO A 519 2.90 15.03 -20.79
N ALA A 520 2.21 14.35 -21.72
CA ALA A 520 0.76 14.40 -21.87
C ALA A 520 -0.02 13.48 -20.91
N THR A 521 0.67 12.68 -20.09
CA THR A 521 0.05 11.81 -19.07
C THR A 521 0.16 12.43 -17.67
N HIS A 522 -0.55 11.88 -16.69
CA HIS A 522 -0.26 12.24 -15.30
C HIS A 522 1.11 11.70 -14.91
N PHE A 523 1.88 12.56 -14.26
CA PHE A 523 3.18 12.21 -13.72
C PHE A 523 3.00 11.52 -12.37
N MET A 524 2.41 10.34 -12.30
CA MET A 524 2.12 9.73 -10.99
C MET A 524 3.35 9.15 -10.29
N GLY A 525 4.44 8.86 -11.01
CA GLY A 525 5.71 8.42 -10.42
C GLY A 525 6.89 8.51 -11.37
N GLY A 526 8.09 8.24 -10.84
CA GLY A 526 9.34 8.20 -11.60
C GLY A 526 9.84 9.58 -12.04
N SER A 527 10.28 9.67 -13.29
CA SER A 527 10.93 10.85 -13.88
C SER A 527 10.15 11.43 -15.07
N ARG A 528 10.42 12.69 -15.45
CA ARG A 528 9.89 13.29 -16.69
C ARG A 528 11.01 13.98 -17.48
N VAL A 529 11.13 13.64 -18.76
CA VAL A 529 12.12 14.25 -19.65
C VAL A 529 11.69 15.67 -20.01
N LEU A 530 12.49 16.65 -19.59
CA LEU A 530 12.38 18.03 -20.02
C LEU A 530 13.34 18.32 -21.18
N ARG A 531 14.59 17.81 -21.09
CA ARG A 531 15.69 18.10 -22.02
C ARG A 531 16.35 16.83 -22.55
N ALA A 532 16.87 16.89 -23.77
CA ALA A 532 17.66 15.80 -24.37
C ALA A 532 18.91 16.35 -25.08
N ARG A 533 20.04 15.64 -24.93
CA ARG A 533 21.37 16.08 -25.38
C ARG A 533 22.14 14.93 -26.02
N SER A 534 23.03 15.24 -26.97
CA SER A 534 23.97 14.26 -27.56
C SER A 534 25.41 14.75 -27.60
N ALA A 535 26.35 13.80 -27.48
CA ALA A 535 27.77 13.98 -27.74
C ALA A 535 28.18 13.00 -28.85
N GLU A 536 28.88 13.50 -29.87
CA GLU A 536 29.23 12.76 -31.09
C GLU A 536 30.76 12.66 -31.21
N PHE A 537 31.27 11.47 -31.50
CA PHE A 537 32.69 11.15 -31.41
C PHE A 537 33.23 10.66 -32.77
N PRO A 538 33.98 11.49 -33.53
CA PRO A 538 34.36 11.18 -34.91
C PRO A 538 35.30 9.98 -35.09
N GLN A 539 36.03 9.62 -34.04
CA GLN A 539 36.78 8.37 -33.94
C GLN A 539 36.33 7.66 -32.66
N LYS A 540 36.18 6.33 -32.69
CA LYS A 540 35.78 5.50 -31.53
C LYS A 540 36.67 5.87 -30.34
N LEU A 541 36.07 6.49 -29.33
CA LEU A 541 36.84 7.40 -28.51
C LEU A 541 37.81 6.67 -27.56
N LYS A 542 39.09 7.04 -27.63
CA LYS A 542 40.04 6.89 -26.53
C LYS A 542 39.69 7.93 -25.45
N ILE A 543 38.63 7.71 -24.67
CA ILE A 543 38.35 8.55 -23.49
C ILE A 543 39.51 8.33 -22.50
N MET A 544 40.28 9.38 -22.19
CA MET A 544 41.37 9.32 -21.20
C MET A 544 40.92 9.72 -19.80
N LEU A 545 39.95 10.64 -19.71
CA LEU A 545 39.37 11.07 -18.46
C LEU A 545 37.86 11.22 -18.64
N MET A 546 37.12 10.66 -17.69
CA MET A 546 35.68 10.85 -17.55
C MET A 546 35.44 11.50 -16.18
N SER A 547 34.56 12.50 -16.15
CA SER A 547 34.15 13.17 -14.91
C SER A 547 32.64 13.15 -14.81
N VAL A 548 32.14 12.98 -13.59
CA VAL A 548 30.72 12.82 -13.30
C VAL A 548 30.32 13.94 -12.37
N SER A 549 29.30 14.70 -12.78
CA SER A 549 28.70 15.77 -12.01
C SER A 549 27.50 15.22 -11.27
N PHE A 550 27.33 15.63 -10.01
CA PHE A 550 26.22 15.26 -9.16
C PHE A 550 25.32 16.45 -8.83
N VAL A 551 24.17 16.18 -8.23
CA VAL A 551 23.24 17.15 -7.65
C VAL A 551 22.62 16.52 -6.40
N ASP A 552 22.56 17.27 -5.32
CA ASP A 552 21.96 16.84 -4.06
C ASP A 552 20.45 17.14 -4.08
N THR A 553 19.61 16.15 -3.81
CA THR A 553 18.18 16.35 -3.53
C THR A 553 17.83 15.78 -2.15
N PRO A 554 16.64 16.06 -1.58
CA PRO A 554 16.22 15.44 -0.32
C PRO A 554 16.12 13.91 -0.39
N ASP A 555 15.89 13.34 -1.59
CA ASP A 555 15.97 11.91 -1.90
C ASP A 555 17.41 11.37 -2.04
N GLY A 556 18.43 12.19 -1.77
CA GLY A 556 19.86 11.88 -1.89
C GLY A 556 20.51 12.38 -3.18
N GLU A 557 21.75 11.96 -3.40
CA GLU A 557 22.57 12.41 -4.52
C GLU A 557 22.20 11.71 -5.85
N TYR A 558 22.24 12.44 -6.96
CA TYR A 558 21.99 11.95 -8.32
C TYR A 558 22.99 12.49 -9.34
N ILE A 559 23.28 11.72 -10.39
CA ILE A 559 24.11 12.17 -11.51
C ILE A 559 23.37 13.28 -12.29
N SER A 560 23.98 14.45 -12.36
CA SER A 560 23.45 15.65 -13.05
C SER A 560 24.04 15.85 -14.45
N GLY A 561 25.25 15.36 -14.69
CA GLY A 561 25.90 15.41 -16.00
C GLY A 561 27.22 14.64 -16.09
N LEU A 562 27.74 14.54 -17.32
CA LEU A 562 28.94 13.77 -17.68
C LEU A 562 29.87 14.64 -18.53
N MET A 563 31.17 14.60 -18.23
CA MET A 563 32.21 15.23 -19.05
C MET A 563 33.22 14.19 -19.53
N PHE A 564 33.68 14.33 -20.78
CA PHE A 564 34.63 13.42 -21.41
C PHE A 564 35.81 14.18 -22.00
N VAL A 565 37.02 13.63 -21.81
CA VAL A 565 38.25 14.11 -22.45
C VAL A 565 38.82 13.00 -23.32
N GLY A 566 38.89 13.22 -24.63
CA GLY A 566 39.51 12.33 -25.59
C GLY A 566 41.04 12.39 -25.56
N ALA A 567 41.71 11.34 -26.06
CA ALA A 567 43.17 11.29 -26.20
C ALA A 567 43.73 12.26 -27.26
N ASP A 568 42.87 12.80 -28.12
CA ASP A 568 43.14 13.92 -29.01
C ASP A 568 43.02 15.30 -28.33
N GLY A 569 42.58 15.33 -27.06
CA GLY A 569 42.32 16.53 -26.28
C GLY A 569 40.95 17.15 -26.52
N VAL A 570 40.06 16.50 -27.28
CA VAL A 570 38.68 16.98 -27.47
C VAL A 570 37.89 16.82 -26.17
N PHE A 571 37.14 17.86 -25.82
CA PHE A 571 36.31 17.93 -24.61
C PHE A 571 34.84 17.98 -25.01
N GLU A 572 34.04 17.07 -24.46
CA GLU A 572 32.59 17.02 -24.64
C GLU A 572 31.89 16.97 -23.28
N SER A 573 30.67 17.51 -23.20
CA SER A 573 29.86 17.54 -21.98
C SER A 573 28.39 17.29 -22.28
N LEU A 574 27.72 16.61 -21.35
CA LEU A 574 26.31 16.25 -21.40
C LEU A 574 25.65 16.56 -20.06
N GLY A 575 24.54 17.30 -20.08
CA GLY A 575 23.76 17.58 -18.87
C GLY A 575 24.28 18.76 -18.05
N TYR A 576 23.84 18.82 -16.80
CA TYR A 576 24.15 19.88 -15.85
C TYR A 576 25.55 19.64 -15.25
N THR A 577 26.35 20.71 -15.08
CA THR A 577 27.78 20.58 -14.72
C THR A 577 28.13 21.36 -13.46
N HIS A 578 28.08 20.68 -12.32
CA HIS A 578 28.28 21.19 -10.98
C HIS A 578 29.75 20.98 -10.57
N LYS A 579 30.61 21.94 -10.88
CA LYS A 579 32.09 21.79 -10.73
C LYS A 579 32.56 21.52 -9.28
N SER A 580 31.74 21.80 -8.28
CA SER A 580 32.00 21.53 -6.86
C SER A 580 31.61 20.13 -6.41
N GLN A 581 30.69 19.46 -7.11
CA GLN A 581 30.17 18.11 -6.84
C GLN A 581 30.59 17.21 -8.01
N MET A 582 31.88 17.15 -8.28
CA MET A 582 32.43 16.44 -9.45
C MET A 582 33.45 15.40 -9.05
N GLU A 583 33.17 14.15 -9.44
CA GLU A 583 34.10 13.03 -9.27
C GLU A 583 34.80 12.69 -10.59
N HIS A 584 36.00 12.12 -10.49
CA HIS A 584 36.83 11.75 -11.63
C HIS A 584 37.02 10.24 -11.69
N ILE A 585 36.59 9.63 -12.79
CA ILE A 585 36.81 8.21 -13.05
C ILE A 585 38.22 8.03 -13.60
N THR A 586 39.03 7.22 -12.90
CA THR A 586 40.41 6.90 -13.32
C THR A 586 40.39 5.76 -14.33
N LEU A 587 41.05 5.95 -15.47
CA LEU A 587 41.14 4.99 -16.58
C LEU A 587 42.60 4.55 -16.81
N PRO A 588 42.86 3.31 -17.28
CA PRO A 588 44.20 2.89 -17.70
C PRO A 588 44.71 3.68 -18.92
N GLU A 589 46.00 4.05 -18.94
CA GLU A 589 46.59 4.93 -19.97
C GLU A 589 46.50 4.40 -21.42
N ASP A 590 46.36 3.08 -21.62
CA ASP A 590 46.40 2.43 -22.93
C ASP A 590 45.01 1.96 -23.44
N GLN A 591 43.98 1.97 -22.59
CA GLN A 591 42.65 1.40 -22.90
C GLN A 591 41.60 2.47 -23.23
N CYS A 592 40.70 2.15 -24.17
CA CYS A 592 39.57 3.02 -24.54
C CYS A 592 38.31 2.66 -23.75
N VAL A 593 37.36 3.59 -23.62
CA VAL A 593 36.03 3.29 -23.06
C VAL A 593 35.12 2.72 -24.15
N LYS A 594 34.60 1.53 -23.88
CA LYS A 594 33.74 0.72 -24.76
C LYS A 594 32.26 0.85 -24.39
N GLY A 595 31.97 1.16 -23.13
CA GLY A 595 30.63 1.28 -22.59
C GLY A 595 30.61 1.84 -21.17
N PHE A 596 29.44 1.83 -20.55
CA PHE A 596 29.26 2.24 -19.15
C PHE A 596 28.58 1.13 -18.36
N GLU A 597 28.84 1.09 -17.06
CA GLU A 597 28.07 0.35 -16.07
C GLU A 597 27.39 1.40 -15.17
N VAL A 598 26.08 1.34 -15.02
CA VAL A 598 25.26 2.40 -14.38
C VAL A 598 24.38 1.81 -13.31
N ALA A 599 24.19 2.52 -12.20
CA ALA A 599 23.25 2.20 -11.14
C ALA A 599 22.15 3.27 -11.08
N LEU A 600 20.87 2.88 -11.04
CA LEU A 600 19.73 3.80 -11.14
C LEU A 600 18.46 3.32 -10.42
N ASP A 601 17.70 4.27 -9.88
CA ASP A 601 16.39 4.07 -9.27
C ASP A 601 15.24 4.57 -10.20
N VAL A 602 14.03 4.81 -9.66
CA VAL A 602 12.87 5.31 -10.43
C VAL A 602 13.01 6.77 -10.86
N CYS A 603 13.77 7.54 -10.09
CA CYS A 603 13.92 8.99 -10.18
C CYS A 603 15.20 9.38 -10.91
N GLY A 604 16.23 8.54 -10.96
CA GLY A 604 17.41 8.83 -11.77
C GLY A 604 18.62 7.93 -11.53
N PHE A 605 19.74 8.35 -12.09
CA PHE A 605 21.02 7.65 -12.00
C PHE A 605 21.75 8.04 -10.70
N ARG A 606 22.20 7.02 -9.95
CA ARG A 606 22.89 7.18 -8.66
C ARG A 606 24.40 7.04 -8.80
N ALA A 607 24.87 6.11 -9.65
CA ALA A 607 26.29 5.89 -9.86
C ALA A 607 26.61 5.45 -11.30
N ILE A 608 27.86 5.68 -11.73
CA ILE A 608 28.36 5.25 -13.04
C ILE A 608 29.84 4.85 -12.96
N ALA A 609 30.20 3.81 -13.71
CA ALA A 609 31.55 3.40 -13.98
C ALA A 609 31.76 3.22 -15.50
N ALA A 610 32.99 3.40 -15.96
CA ALA A 610 33.36 3.18 -17.35
C ALA A 610 33.79 1.73 -17.57
N ILE A 611 33.39 1.14 -18.70
CA ILE A 611 33.83 -0.19 -19.15
C ILE A 611 34.90 0.01 -20.22
N THR A 612 36.09 -0.55 -20.02
CA THR A 612 37.21 -0.44 -20.95
C THR A 612 37.14 -1.46 -22.10
N GLU A 613 38.08 -1.40 -23.05
CA GLU A 613 38.17 -2.33 -24.18
C GLU A 613 38.36 -3.80 -23.78
N ASP A 614 39.13 -4.07 -22.71
CA ASP A 614 39.33 -5.44 -22.20
C ASP A 614 38.13 -5.97 -21.40
N GLY A 615 37.15 -5.11 -21.12
CA GLY A 615 35.91 -5.43 -20.43
C GLY A 615 35.95 -5.21 -18.92
N THR A 616 37.07 -4.76 -18.36
CA THR A 616 37.16 -4.32 -16.96
C THR A 616 36.33 -3.05 -16.72
N THR A 617 35.80 -2.93 -15.51
CA THR A 617 35.04 -1.77 -15.06
C THR A 617 35.95 -0.90 -14.18
N SER A 618 35.88 0.43 -14.34
CA SER A 618 36.66 1.40 -13.56
C SER A 618 36.23 1.46 -12.09
N SER A 619 36.82 2.36 -11.31
CA SER A 619 36.15 2.85 -10.10
C SER A 619 34.78 3.43 -10.46
N TRP A 620 33.81 3.26 -9.57
CA TRP A 620 32.54 3.99 -9.64
C TRP A 620 32.76 5.46 -9.27
N ALA A 621 31.93 6.31 -9.84
CA ALA A 621 31.59 7.61 -9.29
C ALA A 621 30.14 7.54 -8.76
N GLY A 622 29.90 8.08 -7.57
CA GLY A 622 28.67 7.86 -6.79
C GLY A 622 28.57 6.47 -6.17
N ASP A 623 27.52 6.21 -5.39
CA ASP A 623 27.31 4.93 -4.69
C ASP A 623 26.41 3.94 -5.49
N PRO A 624 26.93 2.77 -5.92
CA PRO A 624 26.16 1.74 -6.61
C PRO A 624 25.54 0.69 -5.65
N ALA A 625 25.64 0.86 -4.33
CA ALA A 625 25.03 -0.03 -3.35
C ALA A 625 23.50 -0.05 -3.50
N ASP A 626 22.90 -1.23 -3.32
CA ASP A 626 21.45 -1.50 -3.30
C ASP A 626 20.60 -1.06 -4.52
N TYR A 627 21.16 -0.32 -5.47
CA TYR A 627 20.49 0.13 -6.69
C TYR A 627 20.65 -0.83 -7.88
N PRO A 628 19.61 -1.03 -8.70
CA PRO A 628 19.69 -1.75 -9.96
C PRO A 628 20.81 -1.28 -10.90
N ARG A 629 21.58 -2.22 -11.46
CA ARG A 629 22.74 -1.99 -12.31
C ARG A 629 22.55 -2.48 -13.75
N ARG A 630 22.95 -1.69 -14.75
CA ARG A 630 22.90 -2.07 -16.18
C ARG A 630 24.23 -1.76 -16.86
N ARG A 631 24.60 -2.55 -17.86
CA ARG A 631 25.72 -2.23 -18.76
C ARG A 631 25.19 -1.64 -20.07
N LEU A 632 26.01 -0.77 -20.67
CA LEU A 632 25.75 -0.05 -21.91
C LEU A 632 26.97 -0.23 -22.81
N THR A 633 27.17 -1.44 -23.33
CA THR A 633 28.40 -1.83 -24.04
C THR A 633 28.10 -2.61 -25.33
N ASP A 634 29.02 -2.57 -26.29
CA ASP A 634 28.90 -3.23 -27.60
C ASP A 634 30.30 -3.59 -28.12
N VAL A 635 30.41 -4.36 -29.20
CA VAL A 635 31.66 -4.88 -29.80
C VAL A 635 32.65 -3.80 -30.27
N GLN A 636 32.26 -2.53 -30.26
CA GLN A 636 33.09 -1.38 -30.67
C GLN A 636 32.90 -0.21 -29.71
N GLY A 637 33.96 0.60 -29.56
CA GLY A 637 33.94 1.84 -28.79
C GLY A 637 32.85 2.82 -29.27
N ILE A 638 32.48 3.72 -28.35
CA ILE A 638 31.31 4.60 -28.47
C ILE A 638 31.54 5.66 -29.56
N SER A 639 30.51 5.94 -30.36
CA SER A 639 30.49 6.98 -31.40
C SER A 639 29.42 8.05 -31.18
N LEU A 640 28.38 7.74 -30.41
CA LEU A 640 27.31 8.67 -30.01
C LEU A 640 26.85 8.32 -28.60
N ILE A 641 26.76 9.32 -27.72
CA ILE A 641 26.02 9.24 -26.46
C ILE A 641 24.79 10.14 -26.59
N VAL A 642 23.64 9.65 -26.14
CA VAL A 642 22.40 10.42 -25.98
C VAL A 642 22.01 10.36 -24.50
N ALA A 643 21.71 11.51 -23.92
CA ALA A 643 21.29 11.61 -22.53
C ALA A 643 20.02 12.46 -22.43
N GLN A 644 19.09 12.05 -21.56
CA GLN A 644 17.85 12.77 -21.28
C GLN A 644 17.80 13.16 -19.81
N PHE A 645 17.25 14.34 -19.54
CA PHE A 645 17.31 14.98 -18.24
C PHE A 645 15.94 15.54 -17.84
N ASP A 646 15.67 15.54 -16.53
CA ASP A 646 14.66 16.41 -15.94
C ASP A 646 15.27 17.82 -15.70
N ALA A 647 14.80 18.60 -14.73
CA ALA A 647 15.39 19.90 -14.39
C ALA A 647 16.74 19.85 -13.65
N LEU A 648 17.08 18.71 -13.04
CA LEU A 648 18.20 18.53 -12.11
C LEU A 648 19.21 17.48 -12.59
N LYS A 649 18.71 16.35 -13.09
CA LYS A 649 19.41 15.06 -13.11
C LYS A 649 19.18 14.26 -14.38
N LEU A 650 20.09 13.31 -14.60
CA LEU A 650 20.06 12.32 -15.67
C LEU A 650 18.97 11.28 -15.40
N VAL A 651 18.08 11.06 -16.39
CA VAL A 651 16.92 10.14 -16.28
C VAL A 651 16.90 9.06 -17.38
N SER A 652 17.62 9.28 -18.49
CA SER A 652 17.92 8.23 -19.49
C SER A 652 19.34 8.42 -20.03
N LEU A 653 20.09 7.34 -20.21
CA LEU A 653 21.43 7.35 -20.82
C LEU A 653 21.53 6.27 -21.89
N SER A 654 22.02 6.65 -23.07
CA SER A 654 22.18 5.77 -24.22
C SER A 654 23.54 5.91 -24.91
N ARG A 655 24.02 4.81 -25.49
CA ARG A 655 25.07 4.83 -26.54
C ARG A 655 24.52 4.33 -27.88
N ASP A 656 25.23 4.58 -28.98
CA ASP A 656 24.96 3.98 -30.29
C ASP A 656 24.92 2.44 -30.24
N ARG A 657 24.29 1.78 -31.21
CA ARG A 657 24.26 0.32 -31.32
C ARG A 657 24.77 -0.14 -32.68
N MET A 658 25.70 -1.09 -32.64
CA MET A 658 26.35 -1.71 -33.81
C MET A 658 25.95 -3.19 -33.95
N THR A 659 25.84 -3.92 -32.83
CA THR A 659 25.48 -5.34 -32.86
C THR A 659 23.96 -5.54 -32.77
N LYS A 660 23.41 -6.31 -33.71
CA LYS A 660 21.98 -6.63 -33.74
C LYS A 660 21.52 -7.49 -32.57
N ASN A 661 22.36 -8.40 -32.08
CA ASN A 661 22.06 -9.25 -30.93
C ASN A 661 23.09 -8.94 -29.83
N LEU A 662 22.68 -8.21 -28.80
CA LEU A 662 23.51 -7.94 -27.62
C LEU A 662 23.43 -9.12 -26.65
N ASP A 663 24.46 -9.30 -25.82
CA ASP A 663 24.42 -10.28 -24.73
C ASP A 663 23.37 -9.85 -23.69
N ALA A 664 22.63 -10.82 -23.15
CA ALA A 664 21.63 -10.59 -22.11
C ALA A 664 22.23 -9.91 -20.87
N ARG A 665 23.43 -10.34 -20.46
CA ARG A 665 24.18 -9.76 -19.35
C ARG A 665 24.42 -8.27 -19.54
N ASP A 666 24.81 -7.90 -20.76
CA ASP A 666 25.23 -6.56 -21.13
C ASP A 666 24.06 -5.66 -21.62
N ASN A 667 22.82 -6.17 -21.70
CA ASN A 667 21.65 -5.44 -22.21
C ASN A 667 20.43 -5.42 -21.26
N LEU A 668 20.51 -6.03 -20.08
CA LEU A 668 19.42 -6.04 -19.10
C LEU A 668 19.79 -5.24 -17.85
N LEU A 669 18.78 -4.83 -17.09
CA LEU A 669 18.91 -4.20 -15.78
C LEU A 669 18.94 -5.31 -14.72
N TRP A 670 19.90 -5.30 -13.79
CA TRP A 670 20.15 -6.38 -12.82
C TRP A 670 20.14 -5.85 -11.39
N HIS A 671 19.86 -6.69 -10.40
CA HIS A 671 19.94 -6.35 -8.97
C HIS A 671 20.36 -7.58 -8.15
N PRO A 672 21.07 -7.43 -7.01
CA PRO A 672 21.83 -6.25 -6.61
C PRO A 672 23.06 -6.03 -7.51
N GLU A 673 23.55 -7.08 -8.18
CA GLU A 673 24.75 -7.02 -9.02
C GLU A 673 24.52 -7.67 -10.39
N ILE A 674 25.31 -7.23 -11.39
CA ILE A 674 25.34 -7.87 -12.70
C ILE A 674 26.09 -9.21 -12.58
N PRO A 675 25.55 -10.33 -13.12
CA PRO A 675 26.19 -11.64 -12.96
C PRO A 675 27.63 -11.72 -13.49
N SER A 676 28.41 -12.69 -13.02
CA SER A 676 29.79 -12.94 -13.50
C SER A 676 29.84 -13.32 -14.99
N PRO A 677 30.90 -12.97 -15.76
CA PRO A 677 31.08 -13.44 -17.13
C PRO A 677 31.28 -14.96 -17.25
N GLU A 678 31.56 -15.65 -16.12
CA GLU A 678 31.67 -17.11 -16.07
C GLU A 678 30.28 -17.81 -16.08
N LEU A 679 29.17 -17.07 -15.96
CA LEU A 679 27.83 -17.62 -16.15
C LEU A 679 27.55 -17.90 -17.62
N PHE A 680 26.82 -18.98 -17.86
CA PHE A 680 26.26 -19.30 -19.17
C PHE A 680 24.78 -18.89 -19.18
N LEU A 681 24.46 -17.74 -19.80
CA LEU A 681 23.10 -17.18 -19.91
C LEU A 681 22.36 -17.64 -21.18
N ASP A 682 22.61 -18.88 -21.61
CA ASP A 682 22.06 -19.38 -22.87
C ASP A 682 20.57 -19.71 -22.71
N GLY A 683 19.79 -19.46 -23.76
CA GLY A 683 18.34 -19.50 -23.71
C GLY A 683 17.66 -18.20 -23.24
N VAL A 684 18.40 -17.10 -22.98
CA VAL A 684 17.79 -15.77 -22.77
C VAL A 684 17.04 -15.30 -24.01
N LEU A 685 15.76 -15.69 -24.06
CA LEU A 685 14.76 -15.28 -25.02
C LEU A 685 14.78 -13.75 -25.13
N PRO A 686 14.84 -13.18 -26.34
CA PRO A 686 14.73 -11.75 -26.51
C PRO A 686 13.45 -11.26 -25.86
N LEU A 687 13.60 -10.44 -24.82
CA LEU A 687 12.55 -9.53 -24.42
C LEU A 687 12.37 -8.55 -25.57
N ASP A 688 11.12 -8.27 -25.94
CA ASP A 688 10.84 -7.28 -26.99
C ASP A 688 11.49 -5.95 -26.58
N GLU A 689 12.31 -5.35 -27.44
CA GLU A 689 13.19 -4.21 -27.09
C GLU A 689 12.42 -2.95 -26.67
N LYS A 690 11.09 -2.97 -26.88
CA LYS A 690 10.14 -1.97 -26.42
C LYS A 690 9.68 -2.14 -24.96
N ARG A 691 9.89 -3.30 -24.33
CA ARG A 691 9.32 -3.67 -23.02
C ARG A 691 10.35 -3.98 -21.94
N SER A 692 11.63 -4.12 -22.29
CA SER A 692 12.64 -4.79 -21.47
C SER A 692 13.49 -3.91 -20.54
N SER A 693 13.35 -2.58 -20.60
CA SER A 693 14.33 -1.67 -20.01
C SER A 693 14.12 -1.32 -18.53
N ASN A 694 12.90 -1.46 -18.02
CA ASN A 694 12.42 -0.63 -16.89
C ASN A 694 12.38 -1.33 -15.52
N VAL A 695 12.53 -2.66 -15.48
CA VAL A 695 12.37 -3.45 -14.24
C VAL A 695 13.59 -4.35 -14.04
N PRO A 696 14.19 -4.40 -12.83
CA PRO A 696 15.42 -5.14 -12.58
C PRO A 696 15.26 -6.66 -12.51
N ILE A 697 16.31 -7.35 -12.95
CA ILE A 697 16.49 -8.80 -12.88
C ILE A 697 17.31 -9.16 -11.63
N THR A 698 16.64 -9.73 -10.62
CA THR A 698 17.26 -10.14 -9.36
C THR A 698 18.09 -11.42 -9.50
N THR A 699 19.37 -11.36 -9.13
CA THR A 699 20.30 -12.51 -9.12
C THR A 699 20.57 -12.96 -7.69
N VAL A 700 20.49 -14.27 -7.39
CA VAL A 700 20.80 -14.80 -6.05
C VAL A 700 21.69 -16.04 -6.13
N PHE A 701 22.77 -16.01 -5.37
CA PHE A 701 23.78 -17.07 -5.30
C PHE A 701 23.61 -17.91 -4.03
N PHE A 702 22.76 -18.93 -4.07
CA PHE A 702 22.46 -19.79 -2.89
C PHE A 702 23.69 -20.48 -2.31
N GLY A 703 24.70 -20.76 -3.15
CA GLY A 703 25.95 -21.37 -2.70
C GLY A 703 27.04 -20.37 -2.29
N GLU A 704 26.84 -19.05 -2.46
CA GLU A 704 27.90 -18.08 -2.81
C GLU A 704 28.60 -18.39 -4.15
N ASN A 705 29.40 -17.43 -4.63
CA ASN A 705 30.21 -17.56 -5.85
C ASN A 705 31.18 -18.76 -5.85
N ASP A 706 31.48 -19.36 -4.69
CA ASP A 706 32.35 -20.54 -4.55
C ASP A 706 31.63 -21.84 -4.14
N GLY A 707 30.31 -21.79 -3.87
CA GLY A 707 29.51 -22.97 -3.52
C GLY A 707 29.59 -23.44 -2.06
N ARG A 708 30.21 -22.66 -1.16
CA ARG A 708 30.39 -23.03 0.27
C ARG A 708 29.10 -23.40 1.03
N TYR A 709 27.96 -22.81 0.68
CA TYR A 709 26.69 -23.04 1.40
C TYR A 709 25.78 -24.10 0.77
N ILE A 710 26.17 -24.71 -0.36
CA ILE A 710 25.34 -25.72 -1.06
C ILE A 710 25.01 -26.92 -0.14
N ARG A 711 26.01 -27.39 0.62
CA ARG A 711 25.84 -28.50 1.60
C ARG A 711 25.10 -28.10 2.86
N GLN A 712 24.67 -26.85 2.97
CA GLN A 712 23.91 -26.34 4.09
C GLN A 712 22.44 -26.15 3.74
N ILE A 713 22.03 -26.27 2.48
CA ILE A 713 20.62 -26.20 2.08
C ILE A 713 19.85 -27.36 2.73
N ASN A 714 18.71 -27.01 3.35
CA ASN A 714 17.77 -27.91 4.02
C ASN A 714 16.44 -28.00 3.26
N SER A 715 15.98 -26.91 2.65
CA SER A 715 14.78 -26.88 1.82
C SER A 715 14.85 -25.83 0.71
N ILE A 716 13.97 -26.00 -0.29
CA ILE A 716 13.63 -24.98 -1.28
C ILE A 716 12.13 -24.80 -1.27
N GLU A 717 11.67 -23.56 -1.18
CA GLU A 717 10.25 -23.22 -1.17
C GLU A 717 9.89 -22.32 -2.34
N THR A 718 8.99 -22.77 -3.22
CA THR A 718 8.29 -21.90 -4.16
C THR A 718 7.04 -21.34 -3.51
N HIS A 719 6.88 -20.03 -3.48
CA HIS A 719 5.54 -19.43 -3.40
C HIS A 719 4.99 -19.32 -4.83
N ILE A 720 3.68 -19.46 -5.00
CA ILE A 720 3.00 -19.48 -6.28
C ILE A 720 1.76 -18.58 -6.16
N TYR A 721 1.77 -17.44 -6.84
CA TYR A 721 0.69 -16.46 -6.90
C TYR A 721 -0.29 -16.76 -8.02
N ASP A 722 -1.58 -16.71 -7.70
CA ASP A 722 -2.66 -17.18 -8.56
C ASP A 722 -2.46 -18.64 -9.01
N TRP A 723 -3.40 -19.22 -9.76
CA TRP A 723 -3.43 -20.68 -9.93
C TRP A 723 -2.25 -21.28 -10.72
N CYS A 724 -1.29 -20.48 -11.24
CA CYS A 724 -0.17 -20.99 -12.03
C CYS A 724 1.09 -20.10 -12.14
N HIS A 725 1.42 -19.18 -11.22
CA HIS A 725 2.61 -18.31 -11.38
C HIS A 725 3.56 -18.35 -10.18
N VAL A 726 4.76 -18.93 -10.33
CA VAL A 726 5.76 -18.95 -9.23
C VAL A 726 6.22 -17.52 -8.91
N ASP A 727 5.96 -17.00 -7.70
CA ASP A 727 6.24 -15.60 -7.33
C ASP A 727 7.44 -15.41 -6.38
N ARG A 728 7.79 -16.42 -5.59
CA ARG A 728 8.98 -16.45 -4.72
C ARG A 728 9.67 -17.80 -4.78
N LEU A 729 10.99 -17.83 -4.57
CA LEU A 729 11.80 -19.03 -4.39
C LEU A 729 12.79 -18.84 -3.22
N SER A 730 12.41 -19.31 -2.04
CA SER A 730 13.24 -19.30 -0.82
C SER A 730 14.15 -20.53 -0.75
N PHE A 731 15.31 -20.37 -0.11
CA PHE A 731 16.26 -21.44 0.19
C PHE A 731 16.55 -21.38 1.69
N GLU A 732 16.16 -22.41 2.41
CA GLU A 732 16.47 -22.55 3.83
C GLU A 732 17.78 -23.31 4.01
N PHE A 733 18.57 -22.91 5.00
CA PHE A 733 19.86 -23.51 5.31
C PHE A 733 19.88 -24.01 6.76
N MET A 734 20.75 -24.97 7.07
CA MET A 734 20.96 -25.53 8.43
C MET A 734 21.45 -24.50 9.46
N ASP A 735 21.93 -23.34 9.00
CA ASP A 735 22.26 -22.18 9.83
C ASP A 735 21.25 -21.08 9.50
N ASP A 736 20.32 -20.83 10.42
CA ASP A 736 19.24 -19.84 10.28
C ASP A 736 19.75 -18.41 10.01
N SER A 737 21.05 -18.12 10.23
CA SER A 737 21.67 -16.84 9.86
C SER A 737 21.99 -16.71 8.36
N ILE A 738 21.87 -17.80 7.60
CA ILE A 738 22.11 -17.85 6.16
C ILE A 738 20.75 -17.98 5.47
N GLN A 739 20.11 -16.85 5.18
CA GLN A 739 18.88 -16.82 4.38
C GLN A 739 19.18 -16.31 2.96
N ARG A 740 18.61 -16.98 1.95
CA ARG A 740 18.68 -16.56 0.53
C ARG A 740 17.31 -16.78 -0.12
N CYS A 741 16.80 -15.76 -0.80
CA CYS A 741 15.48 -15.81 -1.42
C CYS A 741 15.48 -15.03 -2.75
N LEU A 742 14.82 -15.57 -3.78
CA LEU A 742 14.42 -14.85 -4.99
C LEU A 742 12.94 -14.47 -4.85
N GLY A 743 12.55 -13.25 -5.24
CA GLY A 743 11.17 -12.77 -5.07
C GLY A 743 10.90 -12.25 -3.65
N ASP A 744 9.98 -11.28 -3.57
CA ASP A 744 9.72 -10.35 -2.46
C ASP A 744 10.76 -10.33 -1.32
N VAL A 745 11.74 -9.44 -1.54
CA VAL A 745 12.46 -8.75 -0.47
C VAL A 745 11.44 -7.99 0.39
N GLU A 746 11.63 -8.00 1.70
CA GLU A 746 10.67 -7.50 2.67
C GLU A 746 10.30 -6.03 2.43
N TYR A 747 9.03 -5.77 2.11
CA TYR A 747 8.44 -4.44 2.32
C TYR A 747 8.23 -4.25 3.82
N ASP A 748 9.13 -3.53 4.46
CA ASP A 748 9.02 -3.14 5.87
C ASP A 748 7.91 -2.08 6.06
N THR A 749 6.66 -2.54 6.11
CA THR A 749 5.48 -1.68 6.32
C THR A 749 5.05 -1.65 7.79
N GLU A 750 5.97 -1.51 8.75
CA GLU A 750 5.58 -1.33 10.16
C GLU A 750 4.93 0.05 10.44
N HIS A 751 5.00 1.04 9.52
CA HIS A 751 4.69 2.45 9.84
C HIS A 751 3.81 3.23 8.82
N SER A 752 2.95 2.57 8.03
CA SER A 752 2.04 3.25 7.08
C SER A 752 0.57 2.85 7.25
N ASP A 753 -0.33 3.84 7.41
CA ASP A 753 -1.80 3.70 7.30
C ASP A 753 -2.28 3.44 5.84
N ARG A 754 -1.33 3.17 4.93
CA ARG A 754 -1.55 2.69 3.56
C ARG A 754 -0.72 1.44 3.32
N ALA A 755 -1.35 0.28 3.42
CA ALA A 755 -0.96 -0.82 2.56
C ALA A 755 -1.48 -0.51 1.14
N PRO A 756 -0.70 -0.77 0.08
CA PRO A 756 -1.23 -0.70 -1.28
C PRO A 756 -2.40 -1.67 -1.43
N ILE A 757 -3.25 -1.41 -2.43
CA ILE A 757 -4.43 -2.24 -2.71
C ILE A 757 -3.98 -3.67 -3.00
N ARG A 758 -4.08 -4.56 -2.00
CA ARG A 758 -4.15 -6.00 -2.26
C ARG A 758 -5.34 -6.21 -3.19
N PHE A 759 -5.09 -6.80 -4.36
CA PHE A 759 -6.16 -7.39 -5.14
C PHE A 759 -6.77 -8.50 -4.29
N PRO A 760 -8.05 -8.39 -3.90
CA PRO A 760 -8.72 -9.48 -3.22
C PRO A 760 -8.85 -10.66 -4.19
N ASP A 761 -8.80 -11.89 -3.64
CA ASP A 761 -9.18 -13.13 -4.35
C ASP A 761 -8.28 -13.57 -5.53
N HIS A 762 -6.95 -13.56 -5.38
CA HIS A 762 -6.05 -14.39 -6.20
C HIS A 762 -5.22 -15.34 -5.33
N GLY A 763 -5.42 -16.64 -5.53
CA GLY A 763 -4.96 -17.69 -4.62
C GLY A 763 -3.46 -17.92 -4.63
N SER A 764 -2.80 -17.57 -3.53
CA SER A 764 -1.39 -17.90 -3.28
C SER A 764 -1.25 -19.26 -2.58
N SER A 765 -0.36 -20.10 -3.10
CA SER A 765 -0.02 -21.43 -2.57
C SER A 765 1.50 -21.61 -2.48
N MET A 766 1.96 -22.63 -1.75
CA MET A 766 3.38 -22.85 -1.52
C MET A 766 3.77 -24.29 -1.83
N GLY A 767 4.67 -24.47 -2.80
CA GLY A 767 5.36 -25.73 -3.04
C GLY A 767 6.65 -25.78 -2.21
N HIS A 768 6.91 -26.90 -1.55
CA HIS A 768 8.08 -27.08 -0.68
C HIS A 768 8.82 -28.37 -1.04
N MET A 769 10.15 -28.30 -1.12
CA MET A 769 11.04 -29.43 -1.40
C MET A 769 12.15 -29.49 -0.35
N GLU A 770 12.10 -30.47 0.54
CA GLU A 770 13.22 -30.81 1.43
C GLU A 770 14.42 -31.30 0.60
N ILE A 771 15.65 -30.93 1.01
CA ILE A 771 16.92 -31.43 0.47
C ILE A 771 17.85 -31.71 1.65
N ASP A 772 18.28 -32.96 1.84
CA ASP A 772 19.28 -33.26 2.87
C ASP A 772 20.71 -32.98 2.36
N GLY A 773 21.06 -31.70 2.27
CA GLY A 773 22.39 -31.24 1.87
C GLY A 773 23.50 -31.69 2.84
N GLY A 774 23.15 -31.96 4.11
CA GLY A 774 24.06 -32.47 5.14
C GLY A 774 24.47 -33.93 4.90
N SER A 775 23.54 -34.78 4.47
CA SER A 775 23.79 -36.17 4.05
C SER A 775 24.27 -36.30 2.59
N GLY A 776 24.41 -35.17 1.87
CA GLY A 776 24.96 -35.14 0.52
C GLY A 776 23.95 -35.33 -0.60
N GLU A 777 22.66 -35.05 -0.37
CA GLU A 777 21.75 -34.78 -1.47
C GLU A 777 22.15 -33.49 -2.17
N GLU A 778 22.19 -33.55 -3.51
CA GLU A 778 22.44 -32.41 -4.38
C GLU A 778 21.40 -32.48 -5.49
N ILE A 779 20.80 -31.35 -5.91
CA ILE A 779 20.08 -31.32 -7.19
C ILE A 779 21.07 -31.75 -8.31
N GLU A 780 20.60 -32.38 -9.38
CA GLU A 780 21.41 -32.87 -10.51
C GLU A 780 21.00 -32.20 -11.83
N SER A 781 19.71 -32.02 -12.04
CA SER A 781 19.16 -31.25 -13.15
C SER A 781 17.77 -30.73 -12.80
N PHE A 782 17.24 -29.81 -13.60
CA PHE A 782 15.85 -29.36 -13.47
C PHE A 782 15.20 -29.13 -14.84
N GLU A 783 13.88 -29.13 -14.84
CA GLU A 783 13.02 -28.91 -16.00
C GLU A 783 12.05 -27.77 -15.65
N VAL A 784 11.79 -26.88 -16.61
CA VAL A 784 10.88 -25.73 -16.42
C VAL A 784 9.74 -25.83 -17.41
N GLN A 785 8.53 -25.47 -16.99
CA GLN A 785 7.37 -25.36 -17.85
C GLN A 785 6.87 -23.91 -17.94
N PHE A 786 6.40 -23.52 -19.13
CA PHE A 786 5.98 -22.15 -19.44
C PHE A 786 4.61 -22.09 -20.14
N ASP A 787 3.71 -21.20 -19.72
CA ASP A 787 2.59 -20.70 -20.56
C ASP A 787 2.80 -19.21 -20.85
N LYS A 788 2.68 -18.80 -22.12
CA LYS A 788 2.80 -17.40 -22.61
C LYS A 788 4.03 -16.62 -22.11
N GLY A 789 5.06 -17.29 -21.60
CA GLY A 789 6.29 -16.70 -21.08
C GLY A 789 6.44 -16.76 -19.55
N ILE A 790 5.36 -17.06 -18.83
CA ILE A 790 5.29 -17.18 -17.37
C ILE A 790 5.72 -18.58 -16.94
N ILE A 791 6.41 -18.71 -15.81
CA ILE A 791 6.81 -19.99 -15.22
C ILE A 791 5.63 -20.57 -14.44
N ILE A 792 5.17 -21.76 -14.86
CA ILE A 792 3.98 -22.43 -14.30
C ILE A 792 4.33 -23.70 -13.51
N GLY A 793 5.59 -24.14 -13.57
CA GLY A 793 6.09 -25.29 -12.82
C GLY A 793 7.59 -25.45 -12.93
N LEU A 794 8.21 -25.86 -11.82
CA LEU A 794 9.63 -26.18 -11.68
C LEU A 794 9.76 -27.63 -11.23
N LYS A 795 10.58 -28.43 -11.91
CA LYS A 795 10.74 -29.84 -11.61
C LYS A 795 12.22 -30.15 -11.41
N PHE A 796 12.59 -30.55 -10.21
CA PHE A 796 13.98 -30.81 -9.82
C PHE A 796 14.24 -32.31 -9.78
N THR A 797 15.40 -32.75 -10.26
CA THR A 797 15.88 -34.13 -10.10
C THR A 797 17.16 -34.09 -9.29
N LEU A 798 17.23 -34.83 -8.18
CA LEU A 798 18.36 -34.94 -7.28
C LEU A 798 19.34 -36.05 -7.69
N ASN A 799 20.56 -36.00 -7.14
CA ASN A 799 21.62 -36.99 -7.31
C ASN A 799 21.27 -38.39 -6.81
N THR A 800 20.21 -38.51 -5.99
CA THR A 800 19.57 -39.75 -5.52
C THR A 800 18.56 -40.34 -6.52
N ASN A 801 18.36 -39.69 -7.68
CA ASN A 801 17.24 -39.89 -8.63
C ASN A 801 15.85 -39.55 -8.09
N ARG A 802 15.73 -38.98 -6.87
CA ARG A 802 14.49 -38.35 -6.39
C ARG A 802 14.14 -37.20 -7.33
N THR A 803 12.87 -37.10 -7.74
CA THR A 803 12.40 -36.03 -8.61
C THR A 803 11.17 -35.40 -7.97
N GLU A 804 11.19 -34.09 -7.83
CA GLU A 804 10.23 -33.30 -7.06
C GLU A 804 9.66 -32.20 -7.95
N LEU A 805 8.35 -32.01 -7.89
CA LEU A 805 7.61 -31.03 -8.70
C LEU A 805 7.13 -29.89 -7.80
N LEU A 806 7.69 -28.71 -8.01
CA LEU A 806 7.24 -27.45 -7.44
C LEU A 806 6.33 -26.74 -8.45
N SER A 807 5.05 -27.11 -8.40
CA SER A 807 3.94 -26.54 -9.16
C SER A 807 2.63 -26.76 -8.39
N ASN A 808 1.56 -26.06 -8.75
CA ASN A 808 0.22 -26.24 -8.17
C ASN A 808 -0.53 -27.49 -8.69
N TYR A 809 0.11 -28.34 -9.50
CA TYR A 809 -0.51 -29.48 -10.16
C TYR A 809 0.38 -30.73 -10.12
N ASP A 810 -0.22 -31.89 -9.85
CA ASP A 810 0.47 -33.20 -9.80
C ASP A 810 0.96 -33.71 -11.16
N ASP A 811 0.35 -33.26 -12.26
CA ASP A 811 0.81 -33.41 -13.65
C ASP A 811 0.21 -32.24 -14.45
N PRO A 812 0.88 -31.68 -15.47
CA PRO A 812 0.69 -30.28 -15.81
C PRO A 812 -0.32 -30.01 -16.94
N PHE A 813 -0.50 -28.72 -17.24
CA PHE A 813 -0.90 -28.26 -18.58
C PHE A 813 -0.13 -29.03 -19.66
N ASP A 814 -0.78 -29.38 -20.77
CA ASP A 814 -0.25 -30.21 -21.87
C ASP A 814 0.76 -29.43 -22.75
N LEU A 815 1.84 -28.99 -22.10
CA LEU A 815 2.88 -28.08 -22.56
C LEU A 815 4.25 -28.74 -22.32
N PRO A 816 5.21 -28.61 -23.25
CA PRO A 816 6.48 -29.34 -23.16
C PRO A 816 7.34 -28.87 -21.98
N TRP A 817 7.73 -29.81 -21.12
CA TRP A 817 8.82 -29.60 -20.16
C TRP A 817 10.12 -29.28 -20.88
N THR A 818 10.70 -28.12 -20.56
CA THR A 818 12.01 -27.71 -21.10
C THR A 818 13.10 -28.14 -20.14
N LYS A 819 13.79 -29.23 -20.46
CA LYS A 819 14.92 -29.72 -19.66
C LYS A 819 16.11 -28.77 -19.74
N VAL A 820 16.46 -28.15 -18.61
CA VAL A 820 17.64 -27.29 -18.50
C VAL A 820 18.86 -28.20 -18.31
N THR A 821 19.64 -28.39 -19.37
CA THR A 821 20.82 -29.28 -19.34
C THR A 821 22.05 -28.50 -18.86
N PRO A 822 22.65 -28.84 -17.70
CA PRO A 822 23.79 -28.12 -17.16
C PRO A 822 25.04 -28.22 -18.04
N ARG A 823 25.75 -27.10 -18.19
CA ARG A 823 27.11 -27.01 -18.76
C ARG A 823 27.97 -26.09 -17.91
N GLY A 824 28.50 -26.60 -16.81
CA GLY A 824 29.32 -25.79 -15.90
C GLY A 824 29.81 -26.55 -14.67
N LYS A 825 30.49 -25.86 -13.76
CA LYS A 825 31.01 -26.41 -12.49
C LYS A 825 30.51 -25.69 -11.22
N ARG A 826 29.61 -24.71 -11.35
CA ARG A 826 29.10 -23.87 -10.25
C ARG A 826 27.59 -23.58 -10.43
N ILE A 827 26.91 -23.23 -9.34
CA ILE A 827 25.45 -23.07 -9.24
C ILE A 827 25.07 -21.59 -9.29
N ILE A 828 23.98 -21.25 -10.00
CA ILE A 828 23.35 -19.93 -9.97
C ILE A 828 21.81 -20.06 -9.95
N GLY A 829 21.14 -19.19 -9.19
CA GLY A 829 19.72 -18.84 -9.38
C GLY A 829 19.55 -17.46 -10.00
N MET A 830 18.58 -17.32 -10.89
CA MET A 830 18.28 -16.07 -11.59
C MET A 830 16.77 -15.86 -11.64
N PHE A 831 16.32 -14.62 -11.56
CA PHE A 831 14.92 -14.23 -11.45
C PHE A 831 14.74 -12.82 -12.00
N SER A 832 13.55 -12.47 -12.48
CA SER A 832 13.21 -11.08 -12.80
C SER A 832 11.83 -10.73 -12.25
N GLN A 833 11.75 -9.73 -11.38
CA GLN A 833 10.47 -9.10 -11.08
C GLN A 833 10.11 -8.20 -12.26
N GLY A 834 8.85 -8.21 -12.71
CA GLY A 834 8.41 -7.47 -13.88
C GLY A 834 7.07 -6.78 -13.63
N ALA A 835 7.06 -5.45 -13.50
CA ALA A 835 5.84 -4.66 -13.44
C ALA A 835 5.48 -4.11 -14.84
N GLU A 836 4.33 -4.48 -15.40
CA GLU A 836 3.74 -3.79 -16.56
C GLU A 836 2.93 -2.57 -16.09
N ASN A 837 3.35 -1.37 -16.50
CA ASN A 837 2.61 -0.12 -16.25
C ASN A 837 1.84 0.35 -17.49
N HIS A 838 0.73 -0.31 -17.81
CA HIS A 838 -0.33 0.24 -18.66
C HIS A 838 -1.69 0.02 -17.97
N TRP A 839 -2.26 1.08 -17.37
CA TRP A 839 -3.57 1.04 -16.69
C TRP A 839 -4.72 1.03 -17.72
N GLY A 840 -4.80 -0.05 -18.50
CA GLY A 840 -5.77 -0.22 -19.59
C GLY A 840 -6.25 -1.65 -19.83
N SER A 841 -5.65 -2.65 -19.18
CA SER A 841 -6.19 -4.01 -19.03
C SER A 841 -5.46 -4.68 -17.86
N ALA A 842 -6.15 -5.54 -17.10
CA ALA A 842 -5.69 -6.28 -15.90
C ALA A 842 -4.19 -6.15 -15.54
N GLN A 843 -3.88 -5.72 -14.30
CA GLN A 843 -2.50 -5.69 -13.77
C GLN A 843 -1.82 -7.05 -13.93
N LYS A 844 -1.06 -7.20 -15.01
CA LYS A 844 -0.25 -8.37 -15.28
C LYS A 844 1.13 -8.13 -14.73
N TRP A 845 1.36 -8.68 -13.55
CA TRP A 845 2.70 -8.95 -13.04
C TRP A 845 3.41 -9.82 -14.07
N CYS A 846 4.24 -9.19 -14.89
CA CYS A 846 4.67 -9.74 -16.14
C CYS A 846 5.98 -10.49 -15.91
N TRP A 847 5.84 -11.76 -15.54
CA TRP A 847 6.86 -12.80 -15.53
C TRP A 847 7.42 -13.05 -16.92
N HIS A 848 8.08 -12.04 -17.48
CA HIS A 848 8.74 -12.12 -18.76
C HIS A 848 10.13 -12.71 -18.57
N LYS A 849 10.18 -14.04 -18.43
CA LYS A 849 11.33 -14.91 -18.70
C LYS A 849 12.64 -14.54 -17.95
N PHE A 850 13.08 -15.35 -16.98
CA PHE A 850 14.33 -16.14 -17.14
C PHE A 850 14.61 -17.15 -16.02
N LEU A 851 14.66 -18.44 -16.38
CA LEU A 851 15.21 -19.51 -15.54
C LEU A 851 15.98 -20.56 -16.40
N THR A 852 16.92 -20.10 -17.22
CA THR A 852 17.87 -20.97 -17.97
C THR A 852 19.30 -20.67 -17.52
N GLY A 853 19.62 -21.06 -16.27
CA GLY A 853 20.83 -20.64 -15.55
C GLY A 853 21.59 -21.74 -14.78
N VAL A 854 21.30 -23.03 -15.05
CA VAL A 854 22.17 -24.20 -14.75
C VAL A 854 22.31 -24.69 -13.29
N LEU A 855 21.93 -25.96 -13.11
CA LEU A 855 22.13 -26.83 -11.93
C LEU A 855 22.39 -28.28 -12.45
N ILE A 856 23.30 -29.17 -12.01
CA ILE A 856 24.47 -29.21 -11.07
C ILE A 856 25.40 -30.39 -11.50
N LYS A 857 26.52 -30.66 -10.80
CA LYS A 857 26.90 -31.99 -10.18
C LYS A 857 28.36 -32.44 -10.35
N ILE A 858 28.99 -32.89 -9.24
CA ILE A 858 30.03 -33.95 -9.22
C ILE A 858 29.98 -34.76 -7.90
N SER A 859 29.87 -36.10 -8.00
CA SER A 859 29.90 -37.11 -6.91
C SER A 859 31.28 -37.83 -6.87
N PRO A 860 31.70 -38.67 -5.87
CA PRO A 860 30.94 -39.31 -4.77
C PRO A 860 31.60 -39.43 -3.36
N ILE A 861 30.82 -39.85 -2.32
CA ILE A 861 31.09 -40.96 -1.34
C ILE A 861 30.15 -40.94 -0.08
N VAL A 862 29.43 -42.06 0.16
CA VAL A 862 28.85 -42.63 1.44
C VAL A 862 27.51 -42.12 2.07
N LEU A 863 26.44 -42.91 1.84
CA LEU A 863 25.57 -43.72 2.76
C LEU A 863 24.94 -43.12 4.07
N PRO A 864 23.79 -43.67 4.58
CA PRO A 864 22.41 -43.14 4.51
C PRO A 864 21.73 -42.99 5.92
N ILE A 865 20.41 -42.68 6.04
CA ILE A 865 19.44 -43.29 7.03
C ILE A 865 18.01 -42.67 7.09
N LEU A 866 16.98 -43.55 7.13
CA LEU A 866 15.60 -43.47 7.71
C LEU A 866 14.56 -42.36 7.39
N PHE A 867 13.48 -42.81 6.73
CA PHE A 867 12.07 -42.82 7.21
C PHE A 867 11.39 -41.53 7.75
N ASN A 868 10.53 -40.94 6.89
CA ASN A 868 9.06 -41.08 6.93
C ASN A 868 8.30 -40.65 8.22
N LEU A 869 7.51 -39.56 8.15
CA LEU A 869 6.05 -39.52 8.44
C LEU A 869 5.45 -38.10 8.38
N GLY A 870 4.51 -37.85 7.43
CA GLY A 870 3.46 -36.82 7.56
C GLY A 870 3.24 -35.84 6.39
N GLN A 871 2.23 -36.08 5.55
CA GLN A 871 1.75 -35.13 4.52
C GLN A 871 0.37 -34.49 4.82
N ASN A 872 0.18 -33.29 4.25
CA ASN A 872 -1.00 -32.61 3.66
C ASN A 872 -2.40 -32.69 4.30
N MET A 873 -3.18 -31.59 4.21
CA MET A 873 -4.65 -31.57 4.34
C MET A 873 -5.32 -30.47 3.48
N ASP A 874 -6.48 -30.78 2.87
CA ASP A 874 -7.31 -29.84 2.09
C ASP A 874 -7.79 -28.58 2.88
N SER A 875 -7.92 -27.41 2.21
CA SER A 875 -8.53 -26.19 2.77
C SER A 875 -9.88 -25.78 2.12
N PRO A 876 -10.77 -25.03 2.82
CA PRO A 876 -12.09 -24.62 2.28
C PRO A 876 -12.23 -23.14 1.85
N ASN A 877 -12.56 -22.91 0.59
CA ASN A 877 -12.64 -21.55 0.00
C ASN A 877 -13.91 -20.73 0.38
N ARG A 878 -14.92 -21.31 1.04
CA ARG A 878 -16.16 -20.60 1.45
C ARG A 878 -16.61 -21.01 2.86
N VAL A 879 -16.42 -20.15 3.85
CA VAL A 879 -16.69 -20.44 5.26
C VAL A 879 -17.76 -19.53 5.85
N LEU A 880 -18.86 -20.09 6.33
CA LEU A 880 -19.90 -19.36 7.06
C LEU A 880 -19.55 -19.33 8.55
N VAL A 881 -19.14 -18.18 9.08
CA VAL A 881 -18.83 -17.97 10.50
C VAL A 881 -20.00 -17.30 11.21
N THR A 882 -20.85 -18.08 11.88
CA THR A 882 -21.92 -17.52 12.71
C THR A 882 -21.32 -16.94 13.97
N GLY A 883 -21.71 -15.72 14.35
CA GLY A 883 -21.08 -15.01 15.47
C GLY A 883 -19.69 -14.45 15.15
N GLY A 884 -19.30 -14.39 13.87
CA GLY A 884 -18.01 -13.85 13.41
C GLY A 884 -17.71 -12.40 13.85
N SER A 885 -18.73 -11.60 14.19
CA SER A 885 -18.56 -10.26 14.79
C SER A 885 -18.27 -10.27 16.30
N GLY A 886 -18.20 -11.44 16.93
CA GLY A 886 -17.86 -11.65 18.33
C GLY A 886 -16.36 -11.85 18.58
N PHE A 887 -15.99 -12.25 19.81
CA PHE A 887 -14.57 -12.32 20.19
C PHE A 887 -13.82 -13.44 19.44
N LEU A 888 -14.20 -14.69 19.69
CA LEU A 888 -13.59 -15.85 19.04
C LEU A 888 -13.87 -15.85 17.54
N GLY A 889 -15.13 -15.62 17.15
CA GLY A 889 -15.54 -15.51 15.75
C GLY A 889 -14.70 -14.51 14.96
N GLY A 890 -14.38 -13.34 15.53
CA GLY A 890 -13.54 -12.34 14.87
C GLY A 890 -12.06 -12.74 14.75
N HIS A 891 -11.54 -13.57 15.67
CA HIS A 891 -10.20 -14.15 15.52
C HIS A 891 -10.18 -15.31 14.52
N VAL A 892 -11.24 -16.12 14.45
CA VAL A 892 -11.44 -17.13 13.41
C VAL A 892 -11.53 -16.47 12.04
N VAL A 893 -12.34 -15.43 11.86
CA VAL A 893 -12.43 -14.65 10.62
C VAL A 893 -11.05 -14.15 10.17
N ARG A 894 -10.30 -13.46 11.04
CA ARG A 894 -8.96 -12.95 10.70
C ARG A 894 -7.99 -14.06 10.25
N GLN A 895 -7.97 -15.20 10.95
CA GLN A 895 -7.06 -16.29 10.60
C GLN A 895 -7.50 -17.08 9.37
N LEU A 896 -8.81 -17.23 9.14
CA LEU A 896 -9.33 -17.76 7.88
C LEU A 896 -8.86 -16.89 6.72
N LEU A 897 -8.86 -15.56 6.87
CA LEU A 897 -8.42 -14.64 5.83
C LEU A 897 -6.90 -14.56 5.63
N ASN A 898 -6.10 -15.24 6.47
CA ASN A 898 -4.69 -15.47 6.15
C ASN A 898 -4.53 -16.47 4.99
N ASP A 899 -5.53 -17.33 4.77
CA ASP A 899 -5.66 -18.16 3.58
C ASP A 899 -6.30 -17.27 2.47
N ALA A 900 -5.57 -17.05 1.38
CA ALA A 900 -5.95 -16.09 0.33
C ALA A 900 -7.28 -16.48 -0.35
N GLU A 901 -7.53 -17.78 -0.49
CA GLU A 901 -8.70 -18.36 -1.15
C GLU A 901 -9.94 -18.46 -0.24
N THR A 902 -9.80 -18.19 1.06
CA THR A 902 -10.90 -18.37 2.01
C THR A 902 -11.77 -17.12 2.10
N THR A 903 -12.92 -17.14 1.43
CA THR A 903 -13.98 -16.14 1.65
C THR A 903 -14.82 -16.48 2.87
N VAL A 904 -15.16 -15.46 3.68
CA VAL A 904 -15.86 -15.62 4.95
C VAL A 904 -17.19 -14.89 4.94
N THR A 905 -18.28 -15.58 5.26
CA THR A 905 -19.58 -14.94 5.51
C THR A 905 -19.82 -14.89 7.01
N ILE A 906 -19.96 -13.68 7.56
CA ILE A 906 -20.34 -13.47 8.96
C ILE A 906 -21.84 -13.29 9.07
N VAL A 907 -22.51 -14.17 9.82
CA VAL A 907 -23.91 -13.97 10.23
C VAL A 907 -24.05 -13.67 11.72
N SER A 908 -24.80 -12.61 12.02
CA SER A 908 -25.31 -12.33 13.38
C SER A 908 -26.49 -11.35 13.30
N ARG A 909 -27.19 -11.09 14.42
CA ARG A 909 -28.30 -10.12 14.46
C ARG A 909 -27.85 -8.68 14.13
N HIS A 910 -26.62 -8.32 14.50
CA HIS A 910 -26.04 -6.99 14.33
C HIS A 910 -24.59 -7.13 13.85
N PRO A 911 -24.36 -7.57 12.59
CA PRO A 911 -23.05 -7.89 12.10
C PRO A 911 -22.22 -6.62 11.99
N LYS A 912 -20.97 -6.74 12.40
CA LYS A 912 -19.93 -5.72 12.33
C LYS A 912 -18.65 -6.39 11.85
N MET A 913 -17.85 -5.65 11.09
CA MET A 913 -16.52 -6.13 10.75
C MET A 913 -15.68 -6.26 12.02
N PRO A 914 -14.97 -7.37 12.25
CA PRO A 914 -13.96 -7.42 13.29
C PRO A 914 -12.86 -6.41 12.96
N ALA A 915 -12.38 -5.64 13.95
CA ALA A 915 -11.26 -4.71 13.75
C ALA A 915 -10.00 -5.48 13.30
N ASP A 916 -9.08 -4.84 12.58
CA ASP A 916 -7.80 -5.43 12.17
C ASP A 916 -7.98 -6.69 11.28
N VAL A 917 -9.03 -6.69 10.45
CA VAL A 917 -9.20 -7.65 9.36
C VAL A 917 -8.43 -7.13 8.14
N ALA A 918 -7.42 -7.88 7.70
CA ALA A 918 -6.51 -7.45 6.64
C ALA A 918 -7.17 -7.28 5.26
N ASP A 919 -8.34 -7.89 5.05
CA ASP A 919 -9.14 -7.75 3.84
C ASP A 919 -10.62 -7.87 4.18
N GLU A 920 -11.29 -6.72 4.29
CA GLU A 920 -12.72 -6.65 4.58
C GLU A 920 -13.60 -7.10 3.39
N SER A 921 -13.06 -7.12 2.16
CA SER A 921 -13.86 -7.39 0.94
C SER A 921 -14.21 -8.87 0.80
N ARG A 922 -13.32 -9.76 1.28
CA ARG A 922 -13.56 -11.21 1.41
C ARG A 922 -14.45 -11.56 2.61
N VAL A 923 -14.96 -10.56 3.34
CA VAL A 923 -15.87 -10.75 4.49
C VAL A 923 -17.25 -10.17 4.22
N SER A 924 -18.22 -11.03 3.89
CA SER A 924 -19.61 -10.58 3.74
C SER A 924 -20.31 -10.51 5.11
N LEU A 925 -20.97 -9.38 5.40
CA LEU A 925 -21.70 -9.15 6.65
C LEU A 925 -23.21 -9.32 6.44
N HIS A 926 -23.79 -10.33 7.08
CA HIS A 926 -25.20 -10.68 6.92
C HIS A 926 -25.98 -10.57 8.24
N ALA A 927 -27.00 -9.72 8.23
CA ALA A 927 -27.89 -9.51 9.37
C ALA A 927 -28.94 -10.63 9.40
N THR A 928 -28.74 -11.60 10.30
CA THR A 928 -29.50 -12.84 10.36
C THR A 928 -29.81 -13.19 11.82
N ASP A 929 -31.08 -13.39 12.14
CA ASP A 929 -31.52 -13.94 13.42
C ASP A 929 -31.66 -15.45 13.30
N LEU A 930 -30.77 -16.20 13.97
CA LEU A 930 -30.76 -17.66 13.94
C LEU A 930 -32.03 -18.28 14.54
N THR A 931 -32.86 -17.51 15.27
CA THR A 931 -34.16 -17.99 15.76
C THR A 931 -35.27 -17.97 14.69
N ILE A 932 -34.95 -17.59 13.45
CA ILE A 932 -35.86 -17.50 12.30
C ILE A 932 -35.30 -18.38 11.15
N PRO A 933 -35.71 -19.66 11.05
CA PRO A 933 -35.11 -20.62 10.12
C PRO A 933 -35.07 -20.18 8.65
N SER A 934 -36.08 -19.48 8.15
CA SER A 934 -36.11 -19.00 6.77
C SER A 934 -35.01 -17.99 6.43
N GLN A 935 -34.44 -17.28 7.42
CA GLN A 935 -33.26 -16.43 7.20
C GLN A 935 -31.97 -17.26 7.13
N ILE A 936 -31.90 -18.39 7.83
CA ILE A 936 -30.78 -19.34 7.72
C ILE A 936 -30.81 -19.98 6.34
N ASP A 937 -31.97 -20.48 5.90
CA ASP A 937 -32.14 -21.10 4.59
C ASP A 937 -31.68 -20.15 3.46
N GLN A 938 -32.09 -18.87 3.51
CA GLN A 938 -31.66 -17.83 2.57
C GLN A 938 -30.13 -17.59 2.55
N VAL A 939 -29.45 -17.71 3.69
CA VAL A 939 -27.99 -17.59 3.76
C VAL A 939 -27.32 -18.80 3.09
N PHE A 940 -27.82 -20.02 3.32
CA PHE A 940 -27.26 -21.22 2.69
C PHE A 940 -27.54 -21.27 1.18
N GLU A 941 -28.74 -20.89 0.74
CA GLU A 941 -29.06 -20.76 -0.69
C GLU A 941 -28.19 -19.71 -1.40
N LYS A 942 -27.94 -18.56 -0.75
CA LYS A 942 -27.14 -17.48 -1.34
C LYS A 942 -25.63 -17.75 -1.32
N PHE A 943 -25.09 -18.23 -0.20
CA PHE A 943 -23.63 -18.35 -0.02
C PHE A 943 -23.08 -19.75 -0.31
N ARG A 944 -23.93 -20.80 -0.23
CA ARG A 944 -23.57 -22.20 -0.46
C ARG A 944 -22.23 -22.57 0.21
N PRO A 945 -22.13 -22.43 1.55
CA PRO A 945 -20.86 -22.57 2.27
C PRO A 945 -20.25 -23.96 2.06
N HIS A 946 -18.93 -24.02 1.86
CA HIS A 946 -18.19 -25.28 1.90
C HIS A 946 -17.99 -25.76 3.33
N ALA A 947 -17.77 -24.82 4.25
CA ALA A 947 -17.68 -25.08 5.68
C ALA A 947 -18.50 -24.08 6.50
N VAL A 948 -18.91 -24.50 7.69
CA VAL A 948 -19.61 -23.67 8.66
C VAL A 948 -18.87 -23.72 9.99
N ILE A 949 -18.55 -22.57 10.58
CA ILE A 949 -18.02 -22.49 11.95
C ILE A 949 -19.05 -21.71 12.79
N HIS A 950 -19.71 -22.41 13.72
CA HIS A 950 -20.78 -21.84 14.52
C HIS A 950 -20.27 -21.36 15.87
N THR A 951 -20.01 -20.05 16.01
CA THR A 951 -19.60 -19.40 17.27
C THR A 951 -20.65 -18.46 17.86
N ALA A 952 -21.85 -18.35 17.25
CA ALA A 952 -22.93 -17.50 17.76
C ALA A 952 -23.57 -18.07 19.04
N SER A 953 -23.73 -17.20 20.05
CA SER A 953 -24.56 -17.43 21.24
C SER A 953 -25.19 -16.08 21.65
N PRO A 954 -26.41 -16.03 22.21
CA PRO A 954 -27.02 -14.82 22.76
C PRO A 954 -26.27 -14.33 24.01
N SER A 955 -26.77 -13.27 24.64
CA SER A 955 -26.18 -12.83 25.89
C SER A 955 -26.44 -13.89 26.96
N TYR A 956 -25.45 -14.24 27.77
CA TYR A 956 -25.64 -15.20 28.88
C TYR A 956 -26.64 -14.70 29.95
N VAL A 957 -27.06 -13.42 29.88
CA VAL A 957 -28.13 -12.80 30.69
C VAL A 957 -29.48 -12.66 29.96
N ASP A 958 -29.64 -13.22 28.76
CA ASP A 958 -30.95 -13.34 28.10
C ASP A 958 -31.83 -14.40 28.81
N THR A 959 -33.15 -14.30 28.64
CA THR A 959 -34.12 -15.21 29.29
C THR A 959 -33.96 -16.65 28.80
N PRO A 960 -34.22 -17.69 29.64
CA PRO A 960 -34.07 -19.10 29.26
C PRO A 960 -34.77 -19.49 27.94
N ALA A 961 -35.94 -18.92 27.66
CA ALA A 961 -36.65 -19.13 26.40
C ALA A 961 -35.86 -18.63 25.17
N ASN A 962 -35.18 -17.48 25.28
CA ASN A 962 -34.32 -16.95 24.22
C ASN A 962 -33.02 -17.78 24.09
N LEU A 963 -32.48 -18.27 25.21
CA LEU A 963 -31.29 -19.13 25.24
C LEU A 963 -31.54 -20.46 24.50
N ILE A 964 -32.66 -21.13 24.81
CA ILE A 964 -33.12 -22.34 24.10
C ILE A 964 -33.33 -22.03 22.61
N LYS A 965 -34.11 -20.99 22.29
CA LYS A 965 -34.49 -20.69 20.91
C LYS A 965 -33.30 -20.34 20.02
N ALA A 966 -32.28 -19.66 20.56
CA ALA A 966 -31.08 -19.33 19.81
C ALA A 966 -30.12 -20.52 19.69
N ASN A 967 -29.80 -21.19 20.79
CA ASN A 967 -28.70 -22.16 20.84
C ASN A 967 -29.11 -23.61 20.60
N ILE A 968 -30.39 -23.96 20.79
CA ILE A 968 -30.90 -25.30 20.50
C ILE A 968 -31.66 -25.25 19.17
N ASP A 969 -32.70 -24.41 19.06
CA ASP A 969 -33.54 -24.40 17.85
C ASP A 969 -32.82 -23.77 16.64
N GLY A 970 -32.07 -22.68 16.86
CA GLY A 970 -31.23 -22.06 15.82
C GLY A 970 -30.10 -22.97 15.32
N THR A 971 -29.44 -23.70 16.22
CA THR A 971 -28.43 -24.70 15.87
C THR A 971 -29.04 -25.87 15.09
N LYS A 972 -30.21 -26.38 15.52
CA LYS A 972 -30.97 -27.42 14.78
C LYS A 972 -31.32 -26.94 13.36
N ALA A 973 -31.69 -25.67 13.18
CA ALA A 973 -31.95 -25.08 11.87
C ALA A 973 -30.67 -24.95 11.01
N LEU A 974 -29.55 -24.48 11.58
CA LEU A 974 -28.25 -24.40 10.90
C LEU A 974 -27.74 -25.77 10.43
N LEU A 975 -27.80 -26.79 11.30
CA LEU A 975 -27.40 -28.16 10.95
C LEU A 975 -28.28 -28.74 9.84
N LYS A 976 -29.59 -28.47 9.87
CA LYS A 976 -30.52 -28.88 8.81
C LYS A 976 -30.15 -28.23 7.47
N ALA A 977 -29.95 -26.91 7.43
CA ALA A 977 -29.57 -26.19 6.22
C ALA A 977 -28.20 -26.65 5.68
N ALA A 978 -27.23 -26.88 6.57
CA ALA A 978 -25.94 -27.46 6.23
C ALA A 978 -26.08 -28.87 5.61
N SER A 979 -26.86 -29.76 6.23
CA SER A 979 -27.06 -31.13 5.72
C SER A 979 -27.85 -31.20 4.41
N ALA A 980 -28.66 -30.17 4.10
CA ALA A 980 -29.40 -30.06 2.84
C ALA A 980 -28.57 -29.40 1.72
N SER A 981 -27.48 -28.72 2.06
CA SER A 981 -26.56 -28.10 1.11
C SER A 981 -25.61 -29.14 0.54
N ALA A 982 -25.63 -29.32 -0.78
CA ALA A 982 -24.75 -30.27 -1.47
C ALA A 982 -23.26 -29.87 -1.44
N ASP A 983 -22.95 -28.63 -1.08
CA ASP A 983 -21.59 -28.09 -1.07
C ASP A 983 -20.96 -28.08 0.33
N THR A 984 -21.77 -28.17 1.40
CA THR A 984 -21.29 -28.10 2.78
C THR A 984 -20.67 -29.43 3.18
N ARG A 985 -19.34 -29.45 3.33
CA ARG A 985 -18.54 -30.65 3.66
C ARG A 985 -18.08 -30.67 5.11
N ALA A 986 -17.96 -29.50 5.75
CA ALA A 986 -17.55 -29.37 7.15
C ALA A 986 -18.53 -28.51 7.97
N PHE A 987 -18.82 -28.93 9.21
CA PHE A 987 -19.55 -28.13 10.19
C PHE A 987 -18.84 -28.24 11.54
N VAL A 988 -18.28 -27.13 12.02
CA VAL A 988 -17.60 -27.02 13.32
C VAL A 988 -18.50 -26.25 14.27
N PHE A 989 -18.91 -26.89 15.37
CA PHE A 989 -19.78 -26.30 16.38
C PHE A 989 -18.97 -25.91 17.63
N THR A 990 -19.02 -24.65 18.05
CA THR A 990 -18.39 -24.19 19.28
C THR A 990 -19.34 -24.34 20.47
N SER A 991 -19.01 -25.22 21.40
CA SER A 991 -19.66 -25.34 22.71
C SER A 991 -18.82 -24.67 23.82
N SER A 992 -19.18 -24.87 25.09
CA SER A 992 -18.36 -24.54 26.26
C SER A 992 -18.14 -25.77 27.12
N ASP A 993 -17.05 -25.76 27.88
CA ASP A 993 -16.80 -26.64 29.05
C ASP A 993 -18.02 -26.78 29.98
N SER A 994 -18.83 -25.74 30.09
CA SER A 994 -20.06 -25.64 30.90
C SER A 994 -21.23 -26.50 30.37
N ALA A 995 -21.09 -27.14 29.21
CA ALA A 995 -22.00 -28.18 28.72
C ALA A 995 -21.71 -29.57 29.33
N VAL A 996 -20.54 -29.75 29.96
CA VAL A 996 -20.16 -30.93 30.74
C VAL A 996 -20.57 -30.72 32.20
N VAL A 997 -21.04 -31.76 32.87
CA VAL A 997 -21.27 -31.77 34.32
C VAL A 997 -19.93 -31.51 35.04
N PRO A 998 -19.77 -30.42 35.81
CA PRO A 998 -18.48 -30.03 36.35
C PRO A 998 -18.01 -30.97 37.47
N THR A 999 -16.76 -31.43 37.36
CA THR A 999 -16.05 -32.23 38.36
C THR A 999 -14.85 -31.45 38.91
N GLN A 1000 -14.15 -32.00 39.92
CA GLN A 1000 -12.93 -31.37 40.46
C GLN A 1000 -11.62 -31.99 39.93
N ASP A 1001 -11.72 -33.14 39.27
CA ASP A 1001 -10.59 -33.87 38.68
C ASP A 1001 -10.61 -33.72 37.15
N PRO A 1002 -9.45 -33.73 36.47
CA PRO A 1002 -9.39 -33.67 35.00
C PRO A 1002 -10.16 -34.83 34.38
N LEU A 1003 -11.12 -34.52 33.51
CA LEU A 1003 -11.89 -35.52 32.76
C LEU A 1003 -11.22 -35.84 31.42
N SER A 1004 -11.30 -37.09 31.01
CA SER A 1004 -11.11 -37.48 29.61
C SER A 1004 -12.38 -37.18 28.80
N GLU A 1005 -12.29 -37.20 27.47
CA GLU A 1005 -13.47 -37.11 26.58
C GLU A 1005 -14.46 -38.26 26.86
N GLU A 1006 -13.93 -39.47 27.10
CA GLU A 1006 -14.70 -40.70 27.38
C GLU A 1006 -15.44 -40.67 28.73
N ASP A 1007 -14.88 -39.98 29.74
CA ASP A 1007 -15.46 -39.85 31.09
C ASP A 1007 -16.42 -38.64 31.21
N SER A 1008 -16.54 -37.81 30.18
CA SER A 1008 -17.30 -36.56 30.22
C SER A 1008 -18.81 -36.80 30.10
N VAL A 1009 -19.58 -36.32 31.09
CA VAL A 1009 -21.05 -36.41 31.09
C VAL A 1009 -21.64 -35.09 30.62
N LEU A 1010 -22.35 -35.10 29.50
CA LEU A 1010 -23.01 -33.91 28.92
C LEU A 1010 -24.38 -33.66 29.55
N TYR A 1011 -24.75 -32.38 29.68
CA TYR A 1011 -26.11 -31.97 30.01
C TYR A 1011 -27.07 -32.14 28.81
N ASP A 1012 -28.30 -32.59 29.07
CA ASP A 1012 -29.35 -32.78 28.06
C ASP A 1012 -30.51 -31.76 28.17
N GLU A 1013 -31.42 -31.80 27.20
CA GLU A 1013 -32.60 -30.92 27.11
C GLU A 1013 -33.63 -31.09 28.26
N THR A 1014 -33.55 -32.17 29.04
CA THR A 1014 -34.40 -32.40 30.22
C THR A 1014 -33.73 -31.96 31.53
N ASN A 1015 -32.39 -31.94 31.58
CA ASN A 1015 -31.60 -31.68 32.79
C ASN A 1015 -31.02 -30.25 32.87
N ALA A 1016 -30.63 -29.62 31.75
CA ALA A 1016 -30.21 -28.21 31.75
C ALA A 1016 -30.41 -27.53 30.36
N PRO A 1017 -31.63 -27.03 30.04
CA PRO A 1017 -31.89 -26.37 28.75
C PRO A 1017 -31.09 -25.07 28.51
N ASN A 1018 -30.40 -24.53 29.53
CA ASN A 1018 -29.50 -23.38 29.44
C ASN A 1018 -28.02 -23.74 29.19
N ALA A 1019 -27.66 -25.02 29.02
CA ALA A 1019 -26.27 -25.49 28.94
C ALA A 1019 -25.44 -24.87 27.80
N TYR A 1020 -26.07 -24.37 26.74
CA TYR A 1020 -25.39 -23.73 25.61
C TYR A 1020 -25.18 -22.21 25.76
N ALA A 1021 -25.65 -21.62 26.86
CA ALA A 1021 -25.70 -20.16 27.03
C ALA A 1021 -24.95 -19.63 28.26
N ILE A 1022 -24.78 -20.44 29.30
CA ILE A 1022 -24.27 -19.97 30.58
C ILE A 1022 -22.74 -20.19 30.65
N ASN A 1023 -22.05 -19.08 30.95
CA ASN A 1023 -20.60 -18.93 31.16
C ASN A 1023 -19.65 -18.74 29.95
N ILE A 1024 -19.97 -17.72 29.13
CA ILE A 1024 -18.95 -16.91 28.40
C ILE A 1024 -18.13 -16.06 29.41
N TRP A 1025 -17.49 -16.70 30.39
CA TRP A 1025 -16.56 -16.09 31.35
C TRP A 1025 -15.09 -16.36 31.03
N ARG A 1026 -14.78 -17.43 30.27
CA ARG A 1026 -13.42 -17.78 29.83
C ARG A 1026 -13.00 -17.17 28.49
N ILE A 1027 -13.95 -16.88 27.59
CA ILE A 1027 -13.69 -16.22 26.30
C ILE A 1027 -14.34 -14.83 26.29
N ARG A 1028 -13.99 -14.00 27.29
CA ARG A 1028 -14.41 -12.59 27.31
C ARG A 1028 -13.49 -11.73 26.46
N HIS A 1029 -14.11 -11.03 25.50
CA HIS A 1029 -13.63 -9.84 24.76
C HIS A 1029 -12.96 -8.74 25.63
N ASN A 1030 -13.05 -8.87 26.96
CA ASN A 1030 -12.66 -7.87 27.93
C ASN A 1030 -11.97 -8.47 29.17
N PHE A 1031 -11.45 -9.70 29.23
CA PHE A 1031 -10.80 -10.19 30.48
C PHE A 1031 -9.58 -9.33 30.85
N VAL A 1032 -8.58 -9.23 29.96
CA VAL A 1032 -7.43 -8.32 30.13
C VAL A 1032 -7.90 -6.85 30.27
N ARG A 1033 -8.95 -6.43 29.56
CA ARG A 1033 -9.50 -5.07 29.69
C ARG A 1033 -10.16 -4.80 31.05
N GLN A 1034 -10.79 -5.79 31.66
CA GLN A 1034 -11.37 -5.73 33.00
C GLN A 1034 -10.27 -5.71 34.05
N LEU A 1035 -9.22 -6.53 33.89
CA LEU A 1035 -8.01 -6.44 34.71
C LEU A 1035 -7.36 -5.04 34.61
N VAL A 1036 -7.21 -4.47 33.41
CA VAL A 1036 -6.72 -3.09 33.22
C VAL A 1036 -7.66 -2.04 33.84
N GLN A 1037 -8.98 -2.27 33.83
CA GLN A 1037 -9.93 -1.41 34.56
C GLN A 1037 -9.77 -1.54 36.08
N SER A 1038 -9.51 -2.75 36.61
CA SER A 1038 -9.20 -2.96 38.03
C SER A 1038 -7.87 -2.33 38.44
N ILE A 1039 -6.86 -2.27 37.56
CA ILE A 1039 -5.67 -1.42 37.79
C ILE A 1039 -6.10 0.04 37.93
N ARG A 1040 -6.84 0.59 36.94
CA ARG A 1040 -7.28 2.00 36.93
C ARG A 1040 -8.15 2.38 38.14
N ARG A 1041 -8.98 1.46 38.64
CA ARG A 1041 -9.82 1.64 39.85
C ARG A 1041 -9.09 1.35 41.16
N LYS A 1042 -7.85 0.86 41.11
CA LYS A 1042 -7.06 0.38 42.26
C LYS A 1042 -7.68 -0.82 43.00
N GLU A 1043 -8.40 -1.66 42.25
CA GLU A 1043 -9.06 -2.89 42.70
C GLU A 1043 -8.18 -4.15 42.45
N HIS A 1044 -7.01 -3.99 41.82
CA HIS A 1044 -6.13 -5.08 41.39
C HIS A 1044 -5.50 -5.90 42.53
N ASN A 1045 -5.53 -5.42 43.78
CA ASN A 1045 -5.13 -6.17 44.96
C ASN A 1045 -6.30 -6.86 45.68
N MET A 1046 -7.52 -6.81 45.14
CA MET A 1046 -8.69 -7.47 45.74
C MET A 1046 -8.85 -8.89 45.18
N GLN A 1047 -9.13 -9.85 46.06
CA GLN A 1047 -9.38 -11.25 45.70
C GLN A 1047 -10.68 -11.72 46.36
N VAL A 1048 -11.53 -12.43 45.61
CA VAL A 1048 -12.70 -13.11 46.19
C VAL A 1048 -12.32 -14.56 46.47
N GLY A 1049 -12.53 -15.01 47.71
CA GLY A 1049 -12.19 -16.37 48.11
C GLY A 1049 -10.69 -16.66 48.23
N ASN A 1050 -10.35 -17.96 48.17
CA ASN A 1050 -9.01 -18.46 48.48
C ASN A 1050 -8.14 -18.79 47.27
N ASP A 1051 -8.61 -18.52 46.04
CA ASP A 1051 -7.88 -18.82 44.79
C ASP A 1051 -7.48 -20.31 44.74
N THR A 1052 -8.48 -21.16 44.95
CA THR A 1052 -8.31 -22.61 45.17
C THR A 1052 -8.54 -23.43 43.91
N LYS A 1053 -9.53 -23.05 43.09
CA LYS A 1053 -9.86 -23.74 41.84
C LYS A 1053 -8.89 -23.35 40.73
N ALA A 1054 -8.58 -24.32 39.87
CA ALA A 1054 -7.69 -24.14 38.74
C ALA A 1054 -8.51 -23.81 37.47
N PHE A 1055 -8.04 -22.84 36.69
CA PHE A 1055 -8.67 -22.35 35.47
C PHE A 1055 -7.72 -22.47 34.30
N GLU A 1056 -8.16 -23.09 33.22
CA GLU A 1056 -7.43 -23.03 31.97
C GLU A 1056 -7.77 -21.72 31.24
N PHE A 1057 -6.72 -21.02 30.79
CA PHE A 1057 -6.80 -19.77 30.05
C PHE A 1057 -6.20 -20.00 28.67
N LEU A 1058 -7.06 -20.23 27.68
CA LEU A 1058 -6.68 -20.50 26.30
C LEU A 1058 -6.43 -19.20 25.53
N TYR A 1059 -5.31 -19.09 24.81
CA TYR A 1059 -5.06 -17.92 23.97
C TYR A 1059 -6.00 -17.89 22.76
N VAL A 1060 -6.70 -16.77 22.53
CA VAL A 1060 -7.79 -16.69 21.54
C VAL A 1060 -7.36 -16.95 20.09
N LYS A 1061 -6.09 -16.66 19.72
CA LYS A 1061 -5.55 -17.06 18.41
C LYS A 1061 -5.34 -18.58 18.30
N LYS A 1062 -4.96 -19.28 19.38
CA LYS A 1062 -4.86 -20.75 19.40
C LYS A 1062 -6.23 -21.42 19.43
N ALA A 1063 -7.21 -20.83 20.12
CA ALA A 1063 -8.60 -21.24 20.01
C ALA A 1063 -9.12 -21.14 18.57
N ALA A 1064 -8.85 -20.03 17.87
CA ALA A 1064 -9.25 -19.84 16.48
C ALA A 1064 -8.55 -20.85 15.53
N GLU A 1065 -7.25 -21.06 15.71
CA GLU A 1065 -6.45 -21.99 14.91
C GLU A 1065 -6.97 -23.42 15.02
N ALA A 1066 -7.34 -23.88 16.23
CA ALA A 1066 -7.95 -25.19 16.43
C ALA A 1066 -9.30 -25.37 15.71
N HIS A 1067 -10.14 -24.32 15.63
CA HIS A 1067 -11.40 -24.39 14.87
C HIS A 1067 -11.15 -24.48 13.36
N ILE A 1068 -10.10 -23.81 12.85
CA ILE A 1068 -9.71 -23.86 11.44
C ILE A 1068 -9.07 -25.21 11.10
N LEU A 1069 -8.25 -25.79 11.98
CA LEU A 1069 -7.67 -27.12 11.82
C LEU A 1069 -8.72 -28.22 11.84
N ALA A 1070 -9.68 -28.17 12.78
CA ALA A 1070 -10.81 -29.11 12.80
C ALA A 1070 -11.67 -29.00 11.52
N MET A 1071 -11.90 -27.77 11.04
CA MET A 1071 -12.57 -27.53 9.77
C MET A 1071 -11.80 -28.14 8.59
N ARG A 1072 -10.49 -27.85 8.44
CA ARG A 1072 -9.63 -28.41 7.38
C ARG A 1072 -9.61 -29.95 7.43
N ALA A 1073 -9.54 -30.55 8.62
CA ALA A 1073 -9.60 -32.01 8.79
C ALA A 1073 -10.94 -32.64 8.36
N LEU A 1074 -12.06 -31.91 8.48
CA LEU A 1074 -13.35 -32.34 7.93
C LEU A 1074 -13.47 -32.09 6.42
N MET A 1075 -12.72 -31.13 5.89
CA MET A 1075 -12.67 -30.85 4.44
C MET A 1075 -11.82 -31.86 3.70
N ASP A 1076 -10.73 -32.33 4.29
CA ASP A 1076 -9.81 -33.33 3.75
C ASP A 1076 -10.47 -34.70 3.54
N SER A 1077 -10.32 -35.28 2.34
CA SER A 1077 -11.00 -36.55 2.03
C SER A 1077 -10.44 -37.79 2.75
N GLU A 1078 -9.17 -37.81 3.15
CA GLU A 1078 -8.55 -38.94 3.86
C GLU A 1078 -8.72 -38.81 5.38
N LYS A 1079 -8.70 -37.58 5.93
CA LYS A 1079 -8.73 -37.32 7.38
C LYS A 1079 -10.13 -37.02 7.93
N ARG A 1080 -11.13 -36.80 7.06
CA ARG A 1080 -12.54 -36.60 7.45
C ARG A 1080 -13.13 -37.76 8.25
N GLU A 1081 -12.76 -39.01 7.99
CA GLU A 1081 -13.25 -40.15 8.81
C GLU A 1081 -12.67 -40.15 10.23
N MET A 1082 -11.52 -39.51 10.46
CA MET A 1082 -10.94 -39.36 11.81
C MET A 1082 -11.53 -38.17 12.58
N ALA A 1083 -11.87 -37.07 11.89
CA ALA A 1083 -12.42 -35.87 12.51
C ALA A 1083 -13.96 -35.85 12.60
N GLY A 1084 -14.64 -36.62 11.74
CA GLY A 1084 -16.10 -36.64 11.62
C GLY A 1084 -16.79 -37.13 12.88
N GLY A 1085 -17.65 -36.28 13.46
CA GLY A 1085 -18.53 -36.64 14.57
C GLY A 1085 -17.88 -36.71 15.96
N GLN A 1086 -16.61 -36.30 16.10
CA GLN A 1086 -15.87 -36.28 17.37
C GLN A 1086 -16.08 -34.96 18.16
N ALA A 1087 -15.76 -34.92 19.45
CA ALA A 1087 -16.06 -33.79 20.35
C ALA A 1087 -14.80 -33.22 21.05
N PHE A 1088 -14.05 -32.40 20.33
CA PHE A 1088 -12.73 -31.93 20.77
C PHE A 1088 -12.74 -30.91 21.93
N PHE A 1089 -11.90 -31.17 22.95
CA PHE A 1089 -11.50 -30.17 23.94
C PHE A 1089 -10.23 -29.41 23.49
N ILE A 1090 -10.27 -28.07 23.54
CA ILE A 1090 -9.13 -27.22 23.14
C ILE A 1090 -8.43 -26.70 24.42
N SER A 1091 -7.13 -26.96 24.53
CA SER A 1091 -6.32 -26.77 25.74
C SER A 1091 -4.91 -26.27 25.38
N ASP A 1092 -4.36 -25.36 26.19
CA ASP A 1092 -2.94 -24.95 26.18
C ASP A 1092 -2.11 -25.79 27.19
N GLY A 1093 -2.72 -26.81 27.80
CA GLY A 1093 -2.10 -27.82 28.68
C GLY A 1093 -1.69 -27.30 30.07
N ARG A 1094 -2.12 -26.10 30.47
CA ARG A 1094 -1.60 -25.39 31.66
C ARG A 1094 -2.70 -24.67 32.45
N PRO A 1095 -3.40 -25.36 33.38
CA PRO A 1095 -4.36 -24.71 34.24
C PRO A 1095 -3.66 -23.83 35.30
N HIS A 1096 -4.17 -22.62 35.49
CA HIS A 1096 -3.70 -21.61 36.43
C HIS A 1096 -4.82 -21.18 37.39
N LYS A 1097 -4.48 -20.87 38.64
CA LYS A 1097 -5.44 -20.29 39.57
C LYS A 1097 -5.87 -18.90 39.08
N PHE A 1098 -7.16 -18.57 39.21
CA PHE A 1098 -7.77 -17.40 38.55
C PHE A 1098 -7.10 -16.08 38.94
N PHE A 1099 -6.90 -15.85 40.24
CA PHE A 1099 -6.27 -14.63 40.73
C PHE A 1099 -4.75 -14.67 40.58
N ASP A 1100 -4.13 -15.87 40.54
CA ASP A 1100 -2.71 -16.03 40.24
C ASP A 1100 -2.34 -15.61 38.81
N PHE A 1101 -3.14 -16.05 37.84
CA PHE A 1101 -3.01 -15.61 36.45
C PHE A 1101 -3.23 -14.10 36.32
N SER A 1102 -4.24 -13.56 37.02
CA SER A 1102 -4.53 -12.12 37.07
C SER A 1102 -3.35 -11.31 37.63
N ARG A 1103 -2.71 -11.76 38.73
CA ARG A 1103 -1.53 -11.11 39.32
C ARG A 1103 -0.32 -11.11 38.39
N LYS A 1104 -0.09 -12.18 37.62
CA LYS A 1104 0.98 -12.26 36.61
C LYS A 1104 0.79 -11.22 35.50
N LEU A 1105 -0.45 -11.03 35.04
CA LEU A 1105 -0.79 -9.98 34.07
C LEU A 1105 -0.62 -8.57 34.66
N TYR A 1106 -1.00 -8.35 35.92
CA TYR A 1106 -0.76 -7.07 36.60
C TYR A 1106 0.74 -6.76 36.70
N ALA A 1107 1.58 -7.74 37.08
CA ALA A 1107 3.03 -7.58 37.14
C ALA A 1107 3.64 -7.24 35.77
N ALA A 1108 3.22 -7.93 34.70
CA ALA A 1108 3.67 -7.64 33.33
C ALA A 1108 3.24 -6.24 32.84
N ALA A 1109 2.11 -5.73 33.32
CA ALA A 1109 1.63 -4.37 33.06
C ALA A 1109 2.31 -3.28 33.92
N GLY A 1110 3.31 -3.63 34.75
CA GLY A 1110 4.02 -2.70 35.64
C GLY A 1110 3.39 -2.51 37.03
N TYR A 1111 2.41 -3.33 37.40
CA TYR A 1111 1.68 -3.27 38.68
C TYR A 1111 1.77 -4.61 39.45
N PRO A 1112 2.97 -5.04 39.92
CA PRO A 1112 3.08 -6.25 40.72
C PRO A 1112 2.32 -6.10 42.06
N VAL A 1113 1.70 -7.19 42.52
CA VAL A 1113 0.97 -7.26 43.80
C VAL A 1113 1.57 -8.40 44.62
N ALA A 1114 2.08 -8.08 45.82
CA ALA A 1114 2.60 -9.08 46.74
C ALA A 1114 1.45 -9.84 47.44
N LEU A 1115 1.67 -11.09 47.86
CA LEU A 1115 0.61 -11.92 48.45
C LEU A 1115 0.09 -11.37 49.78
N GLU A 1116 0.90 -10.58 50.48
CA GLU A 1116 0.60 -9.87 51.72
C GLU A 1116 -0.32 -8.66 51.49
N GLU A 1117 -0.34 -8.11 50.28
CA GLU A 1117 -1.15 -6.93 49.88
C GLU A 1117 -2.55 -7.34 49.40
N VAL A 1118 -2.80 -8.63 49.21
CA VAL A 1118 -4.06 -9.18 48.69
C VAL A 1118 -5.17 -9.12 49.75
N THR A 1119 -6.16 -8.26 49.50
CA THR A 1119 -7.37 -8.18 50.33
C THR A 1119 -8.35 -9.27 49.93
N LYS A 1120 -8.47 -10.32 50.76
CA LYS A 1120 -9.39 -11.45 50.53
C LYS A 1120 -10.79 -11.14 51.06
N ILE A 1121 -11.77 -11.08 50.15
CA ILE A 1121 -13.20 -10.98 50.45
C ILE A 1121 -13.79 -12.40 50.54
N PRO A 1122 -14.37 -12.81 51.67
CA PRO A 1122 -15.09 -14.09 51.76
C PRO A 1122 -16.35 -14.09 50.88
N PHE A 1123 -16.61 -15.20 50.17
CA PHE A 1123 -17.73 -15.31 49.22
C PHE A 1123 -19.11 -14.94 49.81
N PHE A 1124 -19.38 -15.28 51.08
CA PHE A 1124 -20.65 -14.95 51.74
C PHE A 1124 -20.93 -13.44 51.82
N VAL A 1125 -19.87 -12.60 51.86
CA VAL A 1125 -20.00 -11.13 51.87
C VAL A 1125 -20.50 -10.64 50.51
N MET A 1126 -19.96 -11.20 49.41
CA MET A 1126 -20.40 -10.88 48.05
C MET A 1126 -21.85 -11.30 47.81
N GLN A 1127 -22.26 -12.49 48.29
CA GLN A 1127 -23.66 -12.93 48.23
C GLN A 1127 -24.60 -11.95 48.96
N ALA A 1128 -24.26 -11.56 50.19
CA ALA A 1128 -25.07 -10.62 50.97
C ALA A 1128 -25.19 -9.24 50.30
N MET A 1129 -24.12 -8.74 49.69
CA MET A 1129 -24.13 -7.49 48.92
C MET A 1129 -25.03 -7.60 47.68
N ALA A 1130 -24.93 -8.68 46.92
CA ALA A 1130 -25.74 -8.90 45.71
C ALA A 1130 -27.24 -8.98 46.05
N SER A 1131 -27.62 -9.81 47.03
CA SER A 1131 -29.01 -9.88 47.48
C SER A 1131 -29.53 -8.54 47.98
N THR A 1132 -28.71 -7.77 48.72
CA THR A 1132 -29.11 -6.43 49.17
C THR A 1132 -29.37 -5.48 48.00
N ALA A 1133 -28.55 -5.52 46.95
CA ALA A 1133 -28.74 -4.71 45.75
C ALA A 1133 -30.02 -5.08 44.97
N GLU A 1134 -30.34 -6.38 44.85
CA GLU A 1134 -31.59 -6.85 44.24
C GLU A 1134 -32.82 -6.33 45.01
N TRP A 1135 -32.82 -6.43 46.34
CA TRP A 1135 -33.90 -5.90 47.18
C TRP A 1135 -34.03 -4.37 47.06
N VAL A 1136 -32.91 -3.63 47.01
CA VAL A 1136 -32.92 -2.18 46.80
C VAL A 1136 -33.49 -1.82 45.43
N TYR A 1137 -33.11 -2.53 44.36
CA TYR A 1137 -33.62 -2.28 43.02
C TYR A 1137 -35.14 -2.52 42.95
N TRP A 1138 -35.63 -3.62 43.51
CA TRP A 1138 -37.06 -3.92 43.59
C TRP A 1138 -37.87 -2.84 44.34
N ILE A 1139 -37.33 -2.35 45.46
CA ILE A 1139 -37.93 -1.27 46.25
C ILE A 1139 -37.95 0.04 45.44
N MET A 1140 -36.85 0.40 44.76
CA MET A 1140 -36.78 1.62 43.95
C MET A 1140 -37.70 1.58 42.72
N THR A 1141 -37.99 0.39 42.17
CA THR A 1141 -38.98 0.21 41.11
C THR A 1141 -40.42 0.08 41.64
N LEU A 1142 -40.66 0.33 42.93
CA LEU A 1142 -41.96 0.26 43.61
C LEU A 1142 -42.70 -1.07 43.38
N GLY A 1143 -41.96 -2.15 43.16
CA GLY A 1143 -42.49 -3.47 42.82
C GLY A 1143 -43.14 -3.62 41.43
N TYR A 1144 -43.12 -2.61 40.57
CA TYR A 1144 -43.60 -2.72 39.17
C TYR A 1144 -42.70 -3.62 38.32
N ILE A 1145 -41.39 -3.50 38.51
CA ILE A 1145 -40.43 -4.48 38.03
C ILE A 1145 -40.24 -5.46 39.19
N LYS A 1146 -40.94 -6.60 39.12
CA LYS A 1146 -40.63 -7.74 39.99
C LYS A 1146 -39.15 -8.11 39.72
N PRO A 1147 -38.34 -8.45 40.73
CA PRO A 1147 -37.01 -8.97 40.46
C PRO A 1147 -37.29 -10.34 39.87
N ASP A 1148 -37.14 -10.47 38.56
CA ASP A 1148 -37.58 -11.68 37.89
C ASP A 1148 -36.83 -12.87 38.49
N GLN A 1149 -37.51 -13.99 38.69
CA GLN A 1149 -36.80 -15.22 39.05
C GLN A 1149 -36.18 -15.87 37.81
N ASP A 1150 -35.66 -15.02 36.91
CA ASP A 1150 -34.61 -15.39 35.99
C ASP A 1150 -33.43 -15.82 36.84
N GLU A 1151 -33.34 -17.15 36.96
CA GLU A 1151 -32.32 -17.89 37.68
C GLU A 1151 -30.91 -17.40 37.36
N VAL A 1152 -30.72 -16.76 36.20
CA VAL A 1152 -29.46 -16.37 35.61
C VAL A 1152 -28.56 -15.56 36.55
N VAL A 1153 -28.97 -14.48 37.21
CA VAL A 1153 -28.03 -13.70 38.04
C VAL A 1153 -27.58 -14.49 39.28
N ARG A 1154 -28.55 -15.11 39.97
CA ARG A 1154 -28.30 -15.86 41.20
C ARG A 1154 -27.58 -17.19 40.94
N LYS A 1155 -27.98 -17.96 39.90
CA LYS A 1155 -27.27 -19.16 39.43
C LYS A 1155 -25.92 -18.83 38.82
N THR A 1156 -25.73 -17.70 38.12
CA THR A 1156 -24.38 -17.32 37.64
C THR A 1156 -23.46 -17.04 38.82
N MET A 1157 -23.97 -16.45 39.91
CA MET A 1157 -23.20 -16.35 41.16
C MET A 1157 -23.02 -17.71 41.85
N GLU A 1158 -24.04 -18.56 41.97
CA GLU A 1158 -23.95 -19.88 42.60
C GLU A 1158 -23.02 -20.85 41.81
N TRP A 1159 -23.03 -20.83 40.47
CA TRP A 1159 -22.07 -21.54 39.62
C TRP A 1159 -20.67 -20.94 39.69
N ALA A 1160 -20.53 -19.61 39.75
CA ALA A 1160 -19.22 -18.98 40.00
C ALA A 1160 -18.67 -19.33 41.39
N ILE A 1161 -19.53 -19.68 42.36
CA ILE A 1161 -19.18 -20.16 43.69
C ILE A 1161 -18.81 -21.66 43.71
N GLU A 1162 -19.30 -22.47 42.77
CA GLU A 1162 -18.84 -23.85 42.58
C GLU A 1162 -17.53 -23.93 41.75
N ALA A 1163 -17.28 -22.92 40.90
CA ALA A 1163 -16.14 -22.82 40.01
C ALA A 1163 -14.88 -22.12 40.58
N LEU A 1164 -14.98 -21.29 41.64
CA LEU A 1164 -13.85 -20.54 42.28
C LEU A 1164 -13.40 -21.09 43.64
#